data_AF-A0AAW8R2I5-F1
#
_entry.id   AF-A0AAW8R2I5-F1
#
_cell.length_a   1.000
_cell.length_b   1.000
_cell.length_c   1.000
_cell.angle_alpha   90.00
_cell.angle_beta   90.00
_cell.angle_gamma   90.00
#
_symmetry.space_group_name_H-M   'P 1'
#
loop_
_entity.id
_entity.type
_entity.pdbx_description
1 polymer ?
#
loop_
_entity_poly.entity_id
_entity_poly.type
_entity_poly.pdbx_seq_one_letter_code
_entity_poly.pdbx_strand_id
1 'polypeptide(L)'
;MTTLKLGFAMGGGVSLGTFNAGALSQTIKLAILYGQDRKGALYDKVEIDVFSGASAGSISLAIMLRALSSSTKEQLQQADRALKDEFGEDYTNLPSSTNKKAALQAVQVMQTMQEQVWVEKVSMDALLDPISNEVDNPHSLKFSAGLLNRAALENIASELLKNTSSIDTQQNQEVLAERVLFASSLSNLTPILQDARQEFDASSGSQYVLADGMTSVTHRETRIFDLYFGDQSDTDYINDKTKYPERWTRYHLGDPKNNVIGDMRGDKKDVWKRIISTAIASGAFPMAFEPVVLERYQFEYGPLWPKELANEDQFDFTYIDGGVFNNEPIRDAFKLASFIDAHDERLDTERCIIFVDPAVTDIKTSFMVPVQKRFTLTTPILGDNIIGNIDGIDLEAKASLDRLLSHIATIGNAIFMQARAIEGDKVFAVRKQMELRDKIRQSFAEQASDTDVSVSLLSLICQQLDAVMQKDLKNILLPPSALSLSAEAKRVYREVLATSESVPQTLLHPILEISYANIDSDLEKLLDSKVPTSASYAWFLLLNFIQIDQSMRLSGKSDTTRFIAIGPFEEPSAPTLKQAKKIALPGDKLIAFGGFMYERTRAVDLGIGKFCATKALLAAELISADVTIPDCPKLNADEEDEYQRMLDKGIKAVLSRVVDMVRASNIPIVSNIPKGAIKWLLGKVTQSESLANTYELRIELPEGVNNLEFDGRGKIPGLTDKDIKPVKLNGKLFLITFADFDETTSLWNGPHISKQQQIHIDQNGFIDKTYASISTPDAALLDELALSGYSVLTTKLKKQRGRTQKLEWHVAKQLTALSDML
;
A
#
# COMPACT_ATOMS: atom_id res chain seq x y z
N MET A 1 -15.53 -30.96 -9.12
CA MET A 1 -15.78 -29.68 -9.80
C MET A 1 -14.68 -28.76 -9.33
N THR A 2 -13.75 -28.34 -10.18
CA THR A 2 -12.59 -27.58 -9.71
C THR A 2 -12.99 -26.17 -9.31
N THR A 3 -12.58 -25.76 -8.10
CA THR A 3 -12.90 -24.43 -7.56
C THR A 3 -11.63 -23.61 -7.39
N LEU A 4 -11.60 -22.41 -7.97
CA LEU A 4 -10.55 -21.41 -7.72
C LEU A 4 -10.95 -20.54 -6.53
N LYS A 5 -10.15 -20.60 -5.45
CA LYS A 5 -10.32 -19.73 -4.29
C LYS A 5 -9.38 -18.53 -4.40
N LEU A 6 -9.95 -17.33 -4.40
CA LEU A 6 -9.25 -16.06 -4.51
C LEU A 6 -9.15 -15.38 -3.15
N GLY A 7 -7.94 -14.94 -2.80
CA GLY A 7 -7.70 -13.96 -1.74
C GLY A 7 -7.11 -12.69 -2.31
N PHE A 8 -7.45 -11.53 -1.75
CA PHE A 8 -6.95 -10.24 -2.19
C PHE A 8 -6.07 -9.59 -1.13
N ALA A 9 -4.88 -9.18 -1.53
CA ALA A 9 -4.01 -8.29 -0.79
C ALA A 9 -3.95 -6.95 -1.55
N MET A 10 -4.18 -5.83 -0.87
CA MET A 10 -4.20 -4.53 -1.53
C MET A 10 -3.34 -3.50 -0.83
N GLY A 11 -2.42 -2.93 -1.60
CA GLY A 11 -1.59 -1.82 -1.18
C GLY A 11 -2.35 -0.50 -1.14
N GLY A 12 -1.77 0.46 -0.41
CA GLY A 12 -2.29 1.81 -0.31
C GLY A 12 -1.79 2.79 -1.38
N GLY A 13 -2.60 3.82 -1.67
CA GLY A 13 -2.27 4.95 -2.51
C GLY A 13 -3.50 5.86 -2.67
N VAL A 14 -3.40 7.13 -2.23
CA VAL A 14 -4.58 7.95 -1.86
C VAL A 14 -5.68 8.01 -2.93
N SER A 15 -5.39 8.50 -4.14
CA SER A 15 -6.38 8.56 -5.24
C SER A 15 -6.30 7.38 -6.22
N LEU A 16 -5.49 6.36 -5.92
CA LEU A 16 -5.27 5.21 -6.81
C LEU A 16 -6.29 4.07 -6.60
N GLY A 17 -7.34 4.33 -5.83
CA GLY A 17 -8.51 3.45 -5.71
C GLY A 17 -9.19 3.14 -7.05
N THR A 18 -9.07 4.04 -8.03
CA THR A 18 -9.56 3.88 -9.42
C THR A 18 -8.88 2.73 -10.15
N PHE A 19 -7.54 2.69 -10.14
CA PHE A 19 -6.76 1.58 -10.70
C PHE A 19 -7.10 0.27 -10.01
N ASN A 20 -7.15 0.30 -8.67
CA ASN A 20 -7.52 -0.84 -7.83
C ASN A 20 -8.90 -1.41 -8.22
N ALA A 21 -9.91 -0.55 -8.40
CA ALA A 21 -11.25 -0.94 -8.82
C ALA A 21 -11.27 -1.67 -10.17
N GLY A 22 -10.54 -1.14 -11.16
CA GLY A 22 -10.41 -1.75 -12.48
C GLY A 22 -9.70 -3.10 -12.42
N ALA A 23 -8.58 -3.18 -11.69
CA ALA A 23 -7.81 -4.40 -11.56
C ALA A 23 -8.59 -5.52 -10.85
N LEU A 24 -9.27 -5.22 -9.73
CA LEU A 24 -10.07 -6.17 -8.97
C LEU A 24 -11.19 -6.78 -9.81
N SER A 25 -12.03 -5.91 -10.39
CA SER A 25 -13.21 -6.33 -11.15
C SER A 25 -12.83 -7.16 -12.38
N GLN A 26 -11.82 -6.71 -13.13
CA GLN A 26 -11.36 -7.44 -14.32
C GLN A 26 -10.76 -8.80 -13.95
N THR A 27 -9.99 -8.86 -12.86
CA THR A 27 -9.38 -10.12 -12.40
C THR A 27 -10.44 -11.18 -12.14
N ILE A 28 -11.50 -10.84 -11.41
CA ILE A 28 -12.55 -11.79 -11.06
C ILE A 28 -13.35 -12.21 -12.30
N LYS A 29 -13.73 -11.27 -13.17
CA LYS A 29 -14.46 -11.57 -14.42
C LYS A 29 -13.70 -12.55 -15.30
N LEU A 30 -12.41 -12.27 -15.54
CA LEU A 30 -11.56 -13.12 -16.38
C LEU A 30 -11.31 -14.49 -15.73
N ALA A 31 -11.16 -14.56 -14.41
CA ALA A 31 -11.06 -15.83 -13.70
C ALA A 31 -12.34 -16.68 -13.83
N ILE A 32 -13.53 -16.07 -13.80
CA ILE A 32 -14.80 -16.80 -13.98
C ILE A 32 -14.95 -17.33 -15.42
N LEU A 33 -14.65 -16.48 -16.41
CA LEU A 33 -14.83 -16.80 -17.83
C LEU A 33 -13.75 -17.78 -18.34
N TYR A 34 -12.49 -17.48 -18.07
CA TYR A 34 -11.33 -18.09 -18.73
C TYR A 34 -10.32 -18.71 -17.75
N GLY A 35 -10.61 -18.69 -16.45
CA GLY A 35 -9.71 -19.21 -15.43
C GLY A 35 -9.48 -20.71 -15.62
N GLN A 36 -8.21 -21.11 -15.62
CA GLN A 36 -7.79 -22.49 -15.78
C GLN A 36 -6.87 -22.96 -14.63
N ASP A 37 -7.03 -24.23 -14.26
CA ASP A 37 -6.18 -24.93 -13.30
C ASP A 37 -4.78 -25.20 -13.87
N ARG A 38 -3.89 -25.73 -13.03
CA ARG A 38 -2.51 -26.07 -13.47
C ARG A 38 -2.44 -27.11 -14.59
N LYS A 39 -3.54 -27.83 -14.86
CA LYS A 39 -3.66 -28.83 -15.93
C LYS A 39 -4.30 -28.24 -17.20
N GLY A 40 -4.65 -26.96 -17.19
CA GLY A 40 -5.30 -26.25 -18.30
C GLY A 40 -6.80 -26.50 -18.40
N ALA A 41 -7.43 -27.12 -17.39
CA ALA A 41 -8.88 -27.28 -17.36
C ALA A 41 -9.55 -26.04 -16.76
N LEU A 42 -10.65 -25.59 -17.36
CA LEU A 42 -11.40 -24.45 -16.84
C LEU A 42 -11.97 -24.71 -15.45
N TYR A 43 -11.92 -23.70 -14.58
CA TYR A 43 -12.59 -23.79 -13.29
C TYR A 43 -14.10 -23.82 -13.44
N ASP A 44 -14.74 -24.67 -12.65
CA ASP A 44 -16.21 -24.72 -12.56
C ASP A 44 -16.75 -23.56 -11.74
N LYS A 45 -16.03 -23.15 -10.68
CA LYS A 45 -16.43 -22.11 -9.72
C LYS A 45 -15.25 -21.22 -9.31
N VAL A 46 -15.55 -19.96 -9.03
CA VAL A 46 -14.63 -19.01 -8.38
C VAL A 46 -15.24 -18.60 -7.04
N GLU A 47 -14.45 -18.66 -5.96
CA GLU A 47 -14.86 -18.26 -4.61
C GLU A 47 -13.89 -17.22 -4.05
N ILE A 48 -14.40 -16.18 -3.39
CA ILE A 48 -13.61 -15.16 -2.71
C ILE A 48 -13.89 -15.26 -1.21
N ASP A 49 -12.83 -15.47 -0.41
CA ASP A 49 -12.95 -15.69 1.04
C ASP A 49 -11.95 -14.88 1.87
N VAL A 50 -10.96 -14.22 1.25
CA VAL A 50 -9.93 -13.45 1.98
C VAL A 50 -9.74 -12.06 1.38
N PHE A 51 -9.77 -11.08 2.27
CA PHE A 51 -9.55 -9.66 1.98
C PHE A 51 -8.52 -9.12 2.97
N SER A 52 -7.45 -8.52 2.48
CA SER A 52 -6.46 -7.84 3.31
C SER A 52 -6.04 -6.53 2.67
N GLY A 53 -6.34 -5.41 3.31
CA GLY A 53 -6.12 -4.08 2.72
C GLY A 53 -5.45 -3.08 3.65
N ALA A 54 -4.75 -2.14 3.04
CA ALA A 54 -4.24 -0.93 3.67
C ALA A 54 -4.69 0.30 2.86
N SER A 55 -4.99 1.42 3.53
CA SER A 55 -5.34 2.69 2.90
C SER A 55 -6.49 2.57 1.89
N ALA A 56 -6.36 3.20 0.73
CA ALA A 56 -7.32 3.10 -0.38
C ALA A 56 -7.61 1.65 -0.82
N GLY A 57 -6.65 0.72 -0.63
CA GLY A 57 -6.85 -0.71 -0.83
C GLY A 57 -7.90 -1.29 0.13
N SER A 58 -7.84 -0.95 1.41
CA SER A 58 -8.85 -1.36 2.40
C SER A 58 -10.24 -0.81 2.07
N ILE A 59 -10.33 0.43 1.60
CA ILE A 59 -11.60 1.06 1.17
C ILE A 59 -12.16 0.32 -0.06
N SER A 60 -11.32 0.05 -1.06
CA SER A 60 -11.72 -0.69 -2.26
C SER A 60 -12.22 -2.09 -1.93
N LEU A 61 -11.53 -2.82 -1.04
CA LEU A 61 -11.98 -4.15 -0.59
C LEU A 61 -13.30 -4.08 0.19
N ALA A 62 -13.52 -3.04 1.01
CA ALA A 62 -14.78 -2.88 1.74
C ALA A 62 -15.97 -2.59 0.81
N ILE A 63 -15.76 -1.77 -0.23
CA ILE A 63 -16.76 -1.52 -1.28
C ILE A 63 -17.05 -2.82 -2.04
N MET A 64 -16.01 -3.58 -2.41
CA MET A 64 -16.16 -4.87 -3.09
C MET A 64 -16.97 -5.86 -2.26
N LEU A 65 -16.58 -6.05 -1.00
CA LEU A 65 -17.29 -6.92 -0.07
C LEU A 65 -18.77 -6.52 0.07
N ARG A 66 -19.04 -5.21 0.21
CA ARG A 66 -20.41 -4.73 0.32
C ARG A 66 -21.22 -4.98 -0.94
N ALA A 67 -20.67 -4.69 -2.12
CA ALA A 67 -21.36 -4.85 -3.39
C ALA A 67 -21.66 -6.33 -3.70
N LEU A 68 -20.71 -7.22 -3.40
CA LEU A 68 -20.90 -8.66 -3.61
C LEU A 68 -21.90 -9.28 -2.60
N SER A 69 -22.12 -8.63 -1.44
CA SER A 69 -23.08 -9.07 -0.42
C SER A 69 -24.52 -8.59 -0.63
N SER A 70 -24.79 -7.76 -1.65
CA SER A 70 -26.14 -7.29 -1.93
C SER A 70 -26.22 -6.61 -3.30
N SER A 71 -27.19 -7.01 -4.11
CA SER A 71 -27.50 -6.37 -5.40
C SER A 71 -29.01 -6.23 -5.57
N THR A 72 -29.46 -5.15 -6.22
CA THR A 72 -30.87 -4.99 -6.61
C THR A 72 -31.13 -5.59 -7.98
N LYS A 73 -32.40 -5.87 -8.30
CA LYS A 73 -32.78 -6.41 -9.62
C LYS A 73 -32.40 -5.45 -10.75
N GLU A 74 -32.53 -4.15 -10.52
CA GLU A 74 -32.18 -3.10 -11.49
C GLU A 74 -30.68 -3.10 -11.76
N GLN A 75 -29.86 -3.25 -10.72
CA GLN A 75 -28.40 -3.35 -10.84
C GLN A 75 -28.01 -4.59 -11.65
N LEU A 76 -28.63 -5.76 -11.38
CA LEU A 76 -28.38 -6.98 -12.15
C LEU A 76 -28.77 -6.87 -13.62
N GLN A 77 -29.86 -6.16 -13.94
CA GLN A 77 -30.27 -5.90 -15.34
C GLN A 77 -29.32 -4.94 -16.07
N GLN A 78 -28.77 -3.94 -15.37
CA GLN A 78 -27.73 -3.08 -15.93
C GLN A 78 -26.43 -3.87 -16.15
N ALA A 79 -26.07 -4.71 -15.18
CA ALA A 79 -24.92 -5.58 -15.28
C ALA A 79 -25.00 -6.55 -16.47
N ASP A 80 -26.15 -7.17 -16.71
CA ASP A 80 -26.36 -8.06 -17.86
C ASP A 80 -26.13 -7.36 -19.22
N ARG A 81 -26.52 -6.08 -19.32
CA ARG A 81 -26.27 -5.27 -20.53
C ARG A 81 -24.79 -4.96 -20.69
N ALA A 82 -24.15 -4.44 -19.64
CA ALA A 82 -22.73 -4.11 -19.67
C ALA A 82 -21.85 -5.33 -19.98
N LEU A 83 -22.18 -6.51 -19.47
CA LEU A 83 -21.44 -7.75 -19.75
C LEU A 83 -21.59 -8.24 -21.19
N LYS A 84 -22.78 -8.06 -21.80
CA LYS A 84 -22.97 -8.33 -23.24
C LYS A 84 -22.14 -7.40 -24.10
N ASP A 85 -22.07 -6.12 -23.72
CA ASP A 85 -21.27 -5.13 -24.44
C ASP A 85 -19.77 -5.41 -24.30
N GLU A 86 -19.33 -5.87 -23.12
CA GLU A 86 -17.91 -6.13 -22.82
C GLU A 86 -17.40 -7.47 -23.39
N PHE A 87 -18.15 -8.56 -23.22
CA PHE A 87 -17.68 -9.92 -23.55
C PHE A 87 -18.45 -10.58 -24.71
N GLY A 88 -19.50 -9.94 -25.24
CA GLY A 88 -20.22 -10.44 -26.41
C GLY A 88 -20.68 -11.89 -26.28
N GLU A 89 -20.28 -12.70 -27.27
CA GLU A 89 -20.69 -14.11 -27.38
C GLU A 89 -20.19 -14.98 -26.21
N ASP A 90 -19.02 -14.68 -25.65
CA ASP A 90 -18.44 -15.46 -24.55
C ASP A 90 -19.32 -15.41 -23.31
N TYR A 91 -19.99 -14.28 -23.06
CA TYR A 91 -20.96 -14.15 -21.97
C TYR A 91 -22.32 -14.74 -22.32
N THR A 92 -22.83 -14.51 -23.54
CA THR A 92 -24.17 -14.99 -23.93
C THR A 92 -24.25 -16.50 -24.04
N ASN A 93 -23.14 -17.16 -24.40
CA ASN A 93 -23.06 -18.59 -24.62
C ASN A 93 -22.75 -19.39 -23.34
N LEU A 94 -22.64 -18.74 -22.18
CA LEU A 94 -22.38 -19.43 -20.92
C LEU A 94 -23.46 -20.48 -20.60
N PRO A 95 -23.08 -21.70 -20.17
CA PRO A 95 -24.04 -22.75 -19.90
C PRO A 95 -24.99 -22.37 -18.77
N SER A 96 -26.30 -22.51 -18.99
CA SER A 96 -27.33 -22.24 -17.98
C SER A 96 -27.25 -23.19 -16.78
N SER A 97 -26.51 -24.29 -16.88
CA SER A 97 -26.23 -25.24 -15.81
C SER A 97 -25.16 -24.75 -14.82
N THR A 98 -24.51 -23.61 -15.08
CA THR A 98 -23.48 -23.02 -14.22
C THR A 98 -23.94 -21.70 -13.62
N ASN A 99 -23.50 -21.39 -12.40
CA ASN A 99 -23.75 -20.10 -11.76
C ASN A 99 -22.85 -18.97 -12.29
N LYS A 100 -22.00 -19.22 -13.30
CA LYS A 100 -21.05 -18.24 -13.84
C LYS A 100 -21.70 -16.94 -14.29
N LYS A 101 -22.91 -17.01 -14.85
CA LYS A 101 -23.65 -15.83 -15.31
C LYS A 101 -24.04 -14.92 -14.13
N ALA A 102 -24.59 -15.49 -13.07
CA ALA A 102 -24.96 -14.74 -11.87
C ALA A 102 -23.72 -14.18 -11.16
N ALA A 103 -22.65 -14.98 -11.08
CA ALA A 103 -21.34 -14.54 -10.58
C ALA A 103 -20.80 -13.32 -11.34
N LEU A 104 -20.81 -13.34 -12.68
CA LEU A 104 -20.37 -12.22 -13.50
C LEU A 104 -21.24 -10.98 -13.30
N GLN A 105 -22.56 -11.15 -13.19
CA GLN A 105 -23.48 -10.04 -12.92
C GLN A 105 -23.15 -9.38 -11.58
N ALA A 106 -22.94 -10.16 -10.51
CA ALA A 106 -22.55 -9.63 -9.20
C ALA A 106 -21.22 -8.85 -9.26
N VAL A 107 -20.23 -9.38 -9.98
CA VAL A 107 -18.92 -8.71 -10.15
C VAL A 107 -19.04 -7.43 -10.98
N GLN A 108 -19.92 -7.40 -11.98
CA GLN A 108 -20.21 -6.19 -12.73
C GLN A 108 -20.93 -5.13 -11.89
N VAL A 109 -21.88 -5.52 -11.03
CA VAL A 109 -22.48 -4.59 -10.06
C VAL A 109 -21.40 -4.03 -9.12
N MET A 110 -20.48 -4.87 -8.67
CA MET A 110 -19.33 -4.43 -7.88
C MET A 110 -18.45 -3.43 -8.61
N GLN A 111 -18.11 -3.68 -9.89
CA GLN A 111 -17.35 -2.72 -10.71
C GLN A 111 -18.08 -1.38 -10.80
N THR A 112 -19.38 -1.40 -11.12
CA THR A 112 -20.18 -0.18 -11.25
C THR A 112 -20.24 0.59 -9.93
N MET A 113 -20.35 -0.09 -8.79
CA MET A 113 -20.30 0.58 -7.48
C MET A 113 -18.93 1.21 -7.21
N GLN A 114 -17.83 0.52 -7.53
CA GLN A 114 -16.49 1.08 -7.41
C GLN A 114 -16.29 2.30 -8.32
N GLU A 115 -16.79 2.24 -9.56
CA GLU A 115 -16.73 3.33 -10.52
C GLU A 115 -17.50 4.57 -10.01
N GLN A 116 -18.73 4.37 -9.52
CA GLN A 116 -19.51 5.45 -8.90
C GLN A 116 -18.76 6.10 -7.73
N VAL A 117 -18.12 5.32 -6.88
CA VAL A 117 -17.38 5.86 -5.73
C VAL A 117 -16.09 6.55 -6.18
N TRP A 118 -15.20 5.81 -6.82
CA TRP A 118 -13.85 6.27 -7.10
C TRP A 118 -13.77 7.23 -8.28
N VAL A 119 -14.57 7.04 -9.32
CA VAL A 119 -14.53 7.88 -10.53
C VAL A 119 -15.47 9.08 -10.40
N GLU A 120 -16.73 8.85 -10.06
CA GLU A 120 -17.75 9.90 -10.13
C GLU A 120 -17.79 10.76 -8.86
N LYS A 121 -17.78 10.15 -7.67
CA LYS A 121 -18.08 10.87 -6.40
C LYS A 121 -16.86 11.43 -5.69
N VAL A 122 -15.75 10.70 -5.59
CA VAL A 122 -14.56 11.18 -4.89
C VAL A 122 -13.80 12.18 -5.79
N SER A 123 -13.91 13.47 -5.47
CA SER A 123 -13.30 14.56 -6.22
C SER A 123 -12.69 15.61 -5.30
N MET A 124 -11.71 16.37 -5.80
CA MET A 124 -11.06 17.43 -5.03
C MET A 124 -12.04 18.55 -4.67
N ASP A 125 -12.98 18.86 -5.57
CA ASP A 125 -14.02 19.85 -5.32
C ASP A 125 -14.90 19.41 -4.13
N ALA A 126 -15.29 18.13 -4.05
CA ALA A 126 -16.04 17.60 -2.89
C ALA A 126 -15.19 17.55 -1.61
N LEU A 127 -13.90 17.20 -1.71
CA LEU A 127 -12.98 17.12 -0.57
C LEU A 127 -12.59 18.50 -0.01
N LEU A 128 -12.72 19.56 -0.79
CA LEU A 128 -12.48 20.95 -0.38
C LEU A 128 -13.77 21.75 -0.17
N ASP A 129 -14.93 21.11 -0.27
CA ASP A 129 -16.21 21.79 -0.30
C ASP A 129 -16.48 22.57 1.01
N PRO A 130 -16.71 23.90 0.92
CA PRO A 130 -17.03 24.75 2.07
C PRO A 130 -18.47 24.62 2.60
N ILE A 131 -19.32 23.72 2.08
CA ILE A 131 -20.73 23.51 2.50
C ILE A 131 -20.92 23.38 4.04
N SER A 132 -19.86 23.12 4.80
CA SER A 132 -19.90 22.99 6.25
C SER A 132 -19.43 24.20 7.08
N ASN A 133 -19.32 25.41 6.52
CA ASN A 133 -18.86 26.60 7.26
C ASN A 133 -19.84 27.17 8.31
N GLU A 134 -20.94 26.47 8.63
CA GLU A 134 -21.79 26.81 9.78
C GLU A 134 -21.09 26.45 11.10
N VAL A 135 -21.18 27.33 12.11
CA VAL A 135 -20.50 27.17 13.41
C VAL A 135 -20.95 25.91 14.15
N ASP A 136 -22.18 25.44 13.88
CA ASP A 136 -22.77 24.25 14.48
C ASP A 136 -22.63 22.98 13.62
N ASN A 137 -21.94 23.04 12.48
CA ASN A 137 -21.72 21.87 11.63
C ASN A 137 -20.43 21.13 12.05
N PRO A 138 -20.51 19.92 12.62
CA PRO A 138 -19.33 19.15 13.06
C PRO A 138 -18.40 18.76 11.90
N HIS A 139 -18.83 18.92 10.65
CA HIS A 139 -18.06 18.64 9.45
C HIS A 139 -17.39 19.87 8.83
N SER A 140 -17.34 21.00 9.56
CA SER A 140 -16.71 22.24 9.11
C SER A 140 -15.22 22.06 8.84
N LEU A 141 -14.78 22.35 7.62
CA LEU A 141 -13.34 22.43 7.29
C LEU A 141 -12.61 23.46 8.18
N LYS A 142 -13.31 24.46 8.71
CA LYS A 142 -12.72 25.44 9.62
C LYS A 142 -12.20 24.79 10.93
N PHE A 143 -12.84 23.73 11.39
CA PHE A 143 -12.55 23.08 12.67
C PHE A 143 -12.01 21.64 12.52
N SER A 144 -11.90 21.13 11.29
CA SER A 144 -11.31 19.81 11.03
C SER A 144 -9.79 19.81 11.21
N ALA A 145 -9.23 18.75 11.80
CA ALA A 145 -7.77 18.59 11.93
C ALA A 145 -7.04 18.13 10.64
N GLY A 146 -7.72 18.12 9.48
CA GLY A 146 -7.17 17.76 8.17
C GLY A 146 -7.25 18.88 7.13
N LEU A 147 -6.46 18.73 6.05
CA LEU A 147 -6.54 19.59 4.86
C LEU A 147 -7.86 19.39 4.11
N LEU A 148 -8.31 18.14 4.01
CA LEU A 148 -9.46 17.69 3.25
C LEU A 148 -10.62 17.28 4.17
N ASN A 149 -11.83 17.42 3.64
CA ASN A 149 -13.05 17.13 4.37
C ASN A 149 -13.34 15.63 4.34
N ARG A 150 -13.01 14.93 5.44
CA ARG A 150 -13.36 13.51 5.63
C ARG A 150 -14.87 13.25 5.52
N ALA A 151 -15.71 14.23 5.87
CA ALA A 151 -17.16 14.07 5.81
C ALA A 151 -17.69 13.80 4.39
N ALA A 152 -16.97 14.25 3.36
CA ALA A 152 -17.32 13.91 1.98
C ALA A 152 -17.28 12.39 1.76
N LEU A 153 -16.28 11.71 2.30
CA LEU A 153 -16.15 10.25 2.23
C LEU A 153 -17.22 9.55 3.08
N GLU A 154 -17.52 10.08 4.27
CA GLU A 154 -18.57 9.56 5.16
C GLU A 154 -19.98 9.70 4.54
N ASN A 155 -20.23 10.79 3.81
CA ASN A 155 -21.48 11.01 3.09
C ASN A 155 -21.65 10.00 1.95
N ILE A 156 -20.59 9.76 1.17
CA ILE A 156 -20.58 8.73 0.13
C ILE A 156 -20.86 7.36 0.76
N ALA A 157 -20.17 7.01 1.84
CA ALA A 157 -20.40 5.77 2.58
C ALA A 157 -21.84 5.64 3.10
N SER A 158 -22.39 6.70 3.67
CA SER A 158 -23.76 6.75 4.18
C SER A 158 -24.79 6.53 3.07
N GLU A 159 -24.56 7.09 1.89
CA GLU A 159 -25.40 6.89 0.71
C GLU A 159 -25.35 5.45 0.19
N LEU A 160 -24.15 4.87 0.09
CA LEU A 160 -23.95 3.46 -0.28
C LEU A 160 -24.73 2.53 0.67
N LEU A 161 -24.69 2.82 1.98
CA LEU A 161 -25.44 2.05 2.99
C LEU A 161 -26.95 2.28 2.98
N LYS A 162 -27.44 3.41 2.47
CA LYS A 162 -28.88 3.71 2.35
C LYS A 162 -29.50 3.03 1.14
N ASN A 163 -28.78 2.97 0.03
CA ASN A 163 -29.31 2.52 -1.27
C ASN A 163 -29.26 1.00 -1.48
N THR A 164 -28.72 0.24 -0.52
CA THR A 164 -28.64 -1.22 -0.57
C THR A 164 -29.80 -1.90 0.14
N SER A 165 -30.37 -2.94 -0.48
CA SER A 165 -31.36 -3.84 0.12
C SER A 165 -30.81 -4.65 1.29
N SER A 166 -31.69 -5.29 2.06
CA SER A 166 -31.31 -6.35 3.00
C SER A 166 -30.47 -7.42 2.29
N ILE A 167 -29.48 -7.96 2.99
CA ILE A 167 -28.61 -9.02 2.49
C ILE A 167 -29.46 -10.25 2.12
N ASP A 168 -29.34 -10.72 0.87
CA ASP A 168 -30.01 -11.93 0.38
C ASP A 168 -29.01 -13.10 0.40
N THR A 169 -29.24 -14.07 1.28
CA THR A 169 -28.36 -15.24 1.48
C THR A 169 -28.07 -16.00 0.19
N GLN A 170 -29.04 -16.11 -0.73
CA GLN A 170 -28.87 -16.86 -1.97
C GLN A 170 -27.98 -16.11 -2.98
N GLN A 171 -28.11 -14.78 -3.07
CA GLN A 171 -27.30 -13.97 -3.98
C GLN A 171 -25.85 -13.77 -3.49
N ASN A 172 -25.60 -13.90 -2.18
CA ASN A 172 -24.26 -13.72 -1.62
C ASN A 172 -23.28 -14.83 -2.01
N GLN A 173 -23.79 -16.04 -2.28
CA GLN A 173 -22.98 -17.22 -2.53
C GLN A 173 -22.54 -17.39 -4.00
N GLU A 174 -22.84 -16.41 -4.87
CA GLU A 174 -22.45 -16.49 -6.28
C GLU A 174 -20.94 -16.39 -6.48
N VAL A 175 -20.27 -15.58 -5.64
CA VAL A 175 -18.81 -15.37 -5.70
C VAL A 175 -18.17 -15.34 -4.31
N LEU A 176 -18.84 -14.78 -3.29
CA LEU A 176 -18.30 -14.87 -1.92
C LEU A 176 -18.45 -16.30 -1.41
N ALA A 177 -17.43 -16.79 -0.72
CA ALA A 177 -17.56 -18.03 0.03
C ALA A 177 -18.54 -17.86 1.22
N GLU A 178 -18.98 -18.97 1.79
CA GLU A 178 -19.84 -18.95 2.98
C GLU A 178 -19.18 -18.27 4.18
N ARG A 179 -17.85 -18.33 4.27
CA ARG A 179 -17.07 -17.63 5.28
C ARG A 179 -16.07 -16.72 4.60
N VAL A 180 -16.05 -15.45 5.00
CA VAL A 180 -15.16 -14.42 4.48
C VAL A 180 -14.40 -13.76 5.62
N LEU A 181 -13.08 -13.69 5.48
CA LEU A 181 -12.21 -12.97 6.40
C LEU A 181 -11.75 -11.66 5.77
N PHE A 182 -12.00 -10.55 6.47
CA PHE A 182 -11.58 -9.22 6.08
C PHE A 182 -10.63 -8.63 7.12
N ALA A 183 -9.41 -8.33 6.72
CA ALA A 183 -8.40 -7.66 7.52
C ALA A 183 -8.11 -6.26 6.98
N SER A 184 -8.09 -5.29 7.89
CA SER A 184 -7.70 -3.92 7.60
C SER A 184 -6.51 -3.52 8.45
N SER A 185 -5.45 -3.04 7.81
CA SER A 185 -4.30 -2.48 8.52
C SER A 185 -4.65 -1.11 9.08
N LEU A 186 -4.21 -0.83 10.30
CA LEU A 186 -4.49 0.40 11.04
C LEU A 186 -3.23 0.89 11.74
N SER A 187 -3.16 2.21 11.96
CA SER A 187 -2.12 2.84 12.74
C SER A 187 -2.75 3.55 13.94
N ASN A 188 -2.61 2.97 15.13
CA ASN A 188 -3.18 3.52 16.37
C ASN A 188 -2.30 4.66 16.89
N LEU A 189 -2.88 5.82 17.18
CA LEU A 189 -2.16 6.96 17.78
C LEU A 189 -1.87 6.74 19.27
N THR A 190 -2.61 5.84 19.93
CA THR A 190 -2.36 5.37 21.29
C THR A 190 -1.69 3.99 21.22
N PRO A 191 -0.37 3.88 21.42
CA PRO A 191 0.33 2.62 21.19
C PRO A 191 -0.10 1.52 22.17
N ILE A 192 -0.05 0.28 21.71
CA ILE A 192 -0.22 -0.90 22.55
C ILE A 192 1.13 -1.33 23.10
N LEU A 193 1.18 -1.53 24.42
CA LEU A 193 2.37 -2.01 25.12
C LEU A 193 2.47 -3.53 25.02
N GLN A 194 3.60 -4.04 24.54
CA GLN A 194 3.98 -5.44 24.64
C GLN A 194 5.01 -5.58 25.76
N ASP A 195 4.70 -6.42 26.75
CA ASP A 195 5.50 -6.58 27.96
C ASP A 195 5.95 -8.04 28.10
N ALA A 196 7.20 -8.31 27.75
CA ALA A 196 7.76 -9.65 27.79
C ALA A 196 8.27 -10.03 29.19
N ARG A 197 8.22 -9.15 30.20
CA ARG A 197 8.79 -9.42 31.52
C ARG A 197 8.14 -10.61 32.23
N GLN A 198 6.87 -10.88 31.94
CA GLN A 198 6.14 -12.02 32.52
C GLN A 198 6.63 -13.37 32.01
N GLU A 199 7.39 -13.41 30.90
CA GLU A 199 7.99 -14.65 30.38
C GLU A 199 9.29 -15.03 31.12
N PHE A 200 9.80 -14.17 32.01
CA PHE A 200 11.04 -14.38 32.74
C PHE A 200 10.81 -14.42 34.25
N ASP A 201 11.33 -15.45 34.90
CA ASP A 201 11.35 -15.55 36.36
C ASP A 201 12.43 -14.61 36.91
N ALA A 202 12.05 -13.35 37.13
CA ALA A 202 12.93 -12.29 37.63
C ALA A 202 12.41 -11.76 38.96
N SER A 203 13.33 -11.51 39.90
CA SER A 203 13.00 -10.85 41.17
C SER A 203 12.34 -9.49 40.93
N SER A 204 11.49 -9.04 41.86
CA SER A 204 10.76 -7.77 41.74
C SER A 204 11.67 -6.58 41.43
N GLY A 205 12.85 -6.51 42.06
CA GLY A 205 13.87 -5.49 41.76
C GLY A 205 14.40 -5.54 40.32
N SER A 206 14.59 -6.73 39.77
CA SER A 206 15.08 -6.94 38.40
C SER A 206 14.01 -6.62 37.35
N GLN A 207 12.73 -6.83 37.65
CA GLN A 207 11.61 -6.48 36.76
C GLN A 207 11.50 -4.96 36.50
N TYR A 208 11.92 -4.13 37.45
CA TYR A 208 12.02 -2.67 37.24
C TYR A 208 13.16 -2.30 36.30
N VAL A 209 14.32 -2.95 36.42
CA VAL A 209 15.47 -2.73 35.53
C VAL A 209 15.17 -3.20 34.10
N LEU A 210 14.40 -4.27 33.96
CA LEU A 210 13.97 -4.81 32.67
C LEU A 210 12.82 -4.04 32.03
N ALA A 211 12.25 -3.03 32.70
CA ALA A 211 11.09 -2.30 32.18
C ALA A 211 11.35 -1.69 30.79
N ASP A 212 12.52 -1.09 30.57
CA ASP A 212 12.85 -0.45 29.29
C ASP A 212 13.37 -1.46 28.25
N GLY A 213 14.13 -2.48 28.69
CA GLY A 213 14.73 -3.47 27.79
C GLY A 213 13.78 -4.60 27.34
N MET A 214 12.68 -4.84 28.06
CA MET A 214 11.75 -5.95 27.82
C MET A 214 10.32 -5.49 27.52
N THR A 215 10.11 -4.18 27.33
CA THR A 215 8.86 -3.66 26.80
C THR A 215 9.07 -3.07 25.41
N SER A 216 8.03 -3.13 24.61
CA SER A 216 7.99 -2.45 23.31
C SER A 216 6.61 -1.86 23.09
N VAL A 217 6.54 -0.78 22.31
CA VAL A 217 5.28 -0.13 21.95
C VAL A 217 5.02 -0.35 20.47
N THR A 218 3.79 -0.76 20.14
CA THR A 218 3.36 -0.93 18.74
C THR A 218 2.22 0.01 18.42
N HIS A 219 2.41 0.81 17.36
CA HIS A 219 1.35 1.59 16.72
C HIS A 219 0.68 0.82 15.58
N ARG A 220 1.33 -0.24 15.08
CA ARG A 220 0.81 -1.08 14.01
C ARG A 220 -0.24 -2.02 14.57
N GLU A 221 -1.43 -1.98 13.97
CA GLU A 221 -2.53 -2.87 14.27
C GLU A 221 -3.17 -3.43 13.00
N THR A 222 -3.86 -4.56 13.16
CA THR A 222 -4.76 -5.11 12.15
C THR A 222 -6.10 -5.36 12.83
N ARG A 223 -7.21 -4.99 12.21
CA ARG A 223 -8.54 -5.38 12.66
C ARG A 223 -9.10 -6.44 11.73
N ILE A 224 -9.63 -7.52 12.29
CA ILE A 224 -10.12 -8.68 11.54
C ILE A 224 -11.61 -8.85 11.77
N PHE A 225 -12.34 -8.97 10.67
CA PHE A 225 -13.76 -9.27 10.62
C PHE A 225 -13.94 -10.66 10.03
N ASP A 226 -14.68 -11.52 10.74
CA ASP A 226 -15.04 -12.87 10.32
C ASP A 226 -16.53 -12.90 10.00
N LEU A 227 -16.86 -13.02 8.72
CA LEU A 227 -18.20 -12.83 8.18
C LEU A 227 -18.72 -14.18 7.68
N TYR A 228 -19.82 -14.65 8.28
CA TYR A 228 -20.45 -15.89 7.90
C TYR A 228 -21.79 -15.66 7.20
N PHE A 229 -21.83 -16.04 5.91
CA PHE A 229 -22.98 -15.95 5.01
C PHE A 229 -23.71 -17.30 4.83
N GLY A 230 -23.23 -18.39 5.44
CA GLY A 230 -23.85 -19.72 5.38
C GLY A 230 -25.12 -19.89 6.22
N ASP A 231 -25.69 -21.10 6.20
CA ASP A 231 -26.96 -21.43 6.87
C ASP A 231 -26.82 -21.48 8.41
N GLN A 232 -27.92 -21.13 9.10
CA GLN A 232 -27.99 -20.82 10.53
C GLN A 232 -27.90 -22.02 11.48
N SER A 233 -27.93 -23.24 10.92
CA SER A 233 -27.91 -24.51 11.65
C SER A 233 -26.53 -24.88 12.20
N ASP A 234 -25.46 -24.19 11.77
CA ASP A 234 -24.12 -24.37 12.31
C ASP A 234 -24.00 -23.74 13.70
N THR A 235 -24.34 -24.52 14.74
CA THR A 235 -24.12 -24.16 16.14
C THR A 235 -22.65 -24.17 16.55
N ASP A 236 -21.76 -24.74 15.71
CA ASP A 236 -20.33 -24.86 16.00
C ASP A 236 -19.58 -23.56 15.68
N TYR A 237 -20.12 -22.72 14.78
CA TYR A 237 -19.60 -21.38 14.43
C TYR A 237 -19.22 -20.50 15.63
N ILE A 238 -19.92 -20.66 16.75
CA ILE A 238 -19.74 -19.83 17.94
C ILE A 238 -18.77 -20.47 18.92
N ASN A 239 -18.80 -21.80 19.01
CA ASN A 239 -18.23 -22.55 20.12
C ASN A 239 -16.86 -23.16 19.79
N ASP A 240 -16.56 -23.38 18.51
CA ASP A 240 -15.27 -23.93 18.08
C ASP A 240 -14.21 -22.83 17.94
N LYS A 241 -13.48 -22.56 19.03
CA LYS A 241 -12.40 -21.55 19.07
C LYS A 241 -11.22 -21.88 18.15
N THR A 242 -11.09 -23.13 17.72
CA THR A 242 -10.01 -23.55 16.81
C THR A 242 -10.32 -23.15 15.36
N LYS A 243 -11.60 -23.18 15.00
CA LYS A 243 -12.10 -22.69 13.71
C LYS A 243 -12.39 -21.19 13.72
N TYR A 244 -12.85 -20.65 14.85
CA TYR A 244 -13.37 -19.29 14.99
C TYR A 244 -12.65 -18.55 16.14
N PRO A 245 -11.49 -17.91 15.87
CA PRO A 245 -10.68 -17.25 16.88
C PRO A 245 -11.44 -16.16 17.65
N GLU A 246 -11.29 -16.14 18.98
CA GLU A 246 -12.04 -15.24 19.86
C GLU A 246 -11.66 -13.76 19.71
N ARG A 247 -10.46 -13.49 19.19
CA ARG A 247 -9.98 -12.11 18.96
C ARG A 247 -10.54 -11.47 17.70
N TRP A 248 -11.26 -12.23 16.87
CA TRP A 248 -11.83 -11.71 15.63
C TRP A 248 -13.22 -11.14 15.89
N THR A 249 -13.53 -10.06 15.17
CA THR A 249 -14.87 -9.50 15.20
C THR A 249 -15.79 -10.36 14.33
N ARG A 250 -16.60 -11.20 14.97
CA ARG A 250 -17.47 -12.16 14.29
C ARG A 250 -18.85 -11.58 13.98
N TYR A 251 -19.32 -11.83 12.77
CA TYR A 251 -20.67 -11.50 12.31
C TYR A 251 -21.28 -12.69 11.56
N HIS A 252 -22.61 -12.77 11.57
CA HIS A 252 -23.36 -13.82 10.87
C HIS A 252 -24.72 -13.31 10.38
N LEU A 253 -25.42 -14.15 9.61
CA LEU A 253 -26.81 -13.93 9.24
C LEU A 253 -27.71 -14.65 10.27
N GLY A 254 -28.28 -13.95 11.25
CA GLY A 254 -29.05 -14.61 12.30
C GLY A 254 -29.32 -13.73 13.52
N ASP A 255 -30.26 -14.12 14.38
CA ASP A 255 -30.54 -13.36 15.61
C ASP A 255 -29.26 -13.21 16.47
N PRO A 256 -29.06 -12.08 17.17
CA PRO A 256 -27.85 -11.85 17.96
C PRO A 256 -27.57 -12.99 18.95
N LYS A 257 -26.33 -13.50 18.95
CA LYS A 257 -25.88 -14.58 19.85
C LYS A 257 -24.75 -14.08 20.76
N ASN A 258 -24.59 -14.70 21.93
CA ASN A 258 -23.50 -14.35 22.86
C ASN A 258 -22.13 -14.56 22.19
N ASN A 259 -21.19 -13.64 22.42
CA ASN A 259 -19.81 -13.63 21.85
C ASN A 259 -19.71 -13.46 20.33
N VAL A 260 -20.79 -13.03 19.68
CA VAL A 260 -20.82 -12.59 18.27
C VAL A 260 -21.38 -11.18 18.25
N ILE A 261 -20.70 -10.24 17.58
CA ILE A 261 -21.04 -8.81 17.74
C ILE A 261 -22.43 -8.49 17.15
N GLY A 262 -22.85 -9.15 16.07
CA GLY A 262 -24.21 -8.92 15.57
C GLY A 262 -24.64 -9.64 14.29
N ASP A 263 -25.91 -9.42 13.97
CA ASP A 263 -26.61 -9.87 12.75
C ASP A 263 -26.29 -8.92 11.59
N MET A 264 -25.85 -9.46 10.45
CA MET A 264 -25.64 -8.66 9.22
C MET A 264 -26.95 -8.36 8.47
N ARG A 265 -28.07 -9.01 8.80
CA ARG A 265 -29.38 -8.83 8.14
C ARG A 265 -30.16 -7.61 8.63
N GLY A 266 -29.93 -7.19 9.86
CA GLY A 266 -30.80 -6.24 10.56
C GLY A 266 -30.66 -4.77 10.12
N ASP A 267 -31.73 -4.00 10.28
CA ASP A 267 -31.79 -2.53 10.08
C ASP A 267 -30.86 -1.75 11.03
N LYS A 268 -30.29 -2.42 12.04
CA LYS A 268 -29.19 -1.88 12.86
C LYS A 268 -27.91 -1.93 12.03
N LYS A 269 -27.77 -1.00 11.07
CA LYS A 269 -26.65 -0.73 10.14
C LYS A 269 -25.23 -0.66 10.76
N ASP A 270 -25.02 -1.15 11.96
CA ASP A 270 -23.83 -1.06 12.80
C ASP A 270 -22.66 -1.93 12.28
N VAL A 271 -22.93 -3.14 11.76
CA VAL A 271 -21.88 -4.02 11.21
C VAL A 271 -21.11 -3.34 10.07
N TRP A 272 -21.85 -2.92 9.04
CA TRP A 272 -21.24 -2.27 7.88
C TRP A 272 -20.65 -0.91 8.22
N LYS A 273 -21.24 -0.17 9.17
CA LYS A 273 -20.62 1.04 9.70
C LYS A 273 -19.26 0.74 10.32
N ARG A 274 -19.12 -0.33 11.11
CA ARG A 274 -17.83 -0.71 11.71
C ARG A 274 -16.78 -1.09 10.66
N ILE A 275 -17.16 -1.90 9.67
CA ILE A 275 -16.25 -2.28 8.56
C ILE A 275 -15.83 -1.05 7.76
N ILE A 276 -16.79 -0.20 7.36
CA ILE A 276 -16.51 1.00 6.56
C ILE A 276 -15.73 2.03 7.36
N SER A 277 -16.09 2.32 8.62
CA SER A 277 -15.32 3.23 9.47
C SER A 277 -13.90 2.73 9.68
N THR A 278 -13.71 1.41 9.81
CA THR A 278 -12.37 0.81 9.88
C THR A 278 -11.60 1.01 8.56
N ALA A 279 -12.24 0.83 7.41
CA ALA A 279 -11.62 1.09 6.11
C ALA A 279 -11.29 2.57 5.89
N ILE A 280 -12.16 3.50 6.32
CA ILE A 280 -11.91 4.95 6.29
C ILE A 280 -10.74 5.30 7.21
N ALA A 281 -10.68 4.74 8.41
CA ALA A 281 -9.55 4.90 9.33
C ALA A 281 -8.25 4.40 8.68
N SER A 282 -8.30 3.25 8.02
CA SER A 282 -7.17 2.70 7.27
C SER A 282 -6.72 3.63 6.15
N GLY A 283 -7.61 4.42 5.52
CA GLY A 283 -7.29 5.41 4.48
C GLY A 283 -7.10 6.85 4.94
N ALA A 284 -7.15 7.12 6.25
CA ALA A 284 -7.05 8.47 6.81
C ALA A 284 -5.59 8.97 6.82
N PHE A 285 -5.07 9.30 5.64
CA PHE A 285 -3.68 9.74 5.46
C PHE A 285 -3.36 10.96 6.34
N PRO A 286 -2.26 10.93 7.13
CA PRO A 286 -1.88 12.04 7.99
C PRO A 286 -1.81 13.37 7.25
N MET A 287 -2.23 14.46 7.91
CA MET A 287 -2.34 15.81 7.34
C MET A 287 -3.45 15.99 6.29
N ALA A 288 -3.74 15.00 5.45
CA ALA A 288 -4.82 15.09 4.47
C ALA A 288 -6.18 14.94 5.14
N PHE A 289 -6.38 13.88 5.90
CA PHE A 289 -7.62 13.58 6.60
C PHE A 289 -7.43 13.63 8.11
N GLU A 290 -8.50 13.97 8.81
CA GLU A 290 -8.54 13.90 10.27
C GLU A 290 -8.49 12.44 10.76
N PRO A 291 -7.80 12.15 11.88
CA PRO A 291 -7.82 10.83 12.50
C PRO A 291 -9.24 10.34 12.80
N VAL A 292 -9.44 9.03 12.73
CA VAL A 292 -10.73 8.39 12.92
C VAL A 292 -10.77 7.71 14.28
N VAL A 293 -11.79 8.02 15.07
CA VAL A 293 -12.05 7.34 16.33
C VAL A 293 -12.84 6.07 16.05
N LEU A 294 -12.35 4.93 16.53
CA LEU A 294 -13.00 3.64 16.43
C LEU A 294 -13.19 3.05 17.82
N GLU A 295 -14.43 2.63 18.11
CA GLU A 295 -14.73 1.78 19.25
C GLU A 295 -14.09 0.40 19.03
N ARG A 296 -13.28 -0.03 20.00
CA ARG A 296 -12.65 -1.35 20.03
C ARG A 296 -12.99 -2.06 21.33
N TYR A 297 -13.02 -3.38 21.25
CA TYR A 297 -13.37 -4.24 22.38
C TYR A 297 -12.17 -4.94 23.00
N GLN A 298 -12.26 -5.22 24.30
CA GLN A 298 -11.23 -5.93 25.05
C GLN A 298 -10.84 -7.26 24.40
N PHE A 299 -11.82 -8.04 23.91
CA PHE A 299 -11.54 -9.34 23.30
C PHE A 299 -10.69 -9.24 22.02
N GLU A 300 -10.73 -8.13 21.28
CA GLU A 300 -9.90 -7.95 20.06
C GLU A 300 -8.39 -7.94 20.42
N TYR A 301 -8.05 -7.46 21.61
CA TYR A 301 -6.69 -7.37 22.11
C TYR A 301 -6.27 -8.58 22.95
N GLY A 302 -7.22 -9.23 23.63
CA GLY A 302 -6.95 -10.34 24.55
C GLY A 302 -5.95 -9.91 25.63
N PRO A 303 -4.82 -10.60 25.81
CA PRO A 303 -3.81 -10.24 26.83
C PRO A 303 -3.11 -8.89 26.56
N LEU A 304 -3.27 -8.33 25.36
CA LEU A 304 -2.70 -7.02 25.00
C LEU A 304 -3.61 -5.84 25.34
N TRP A 305 -4.78 -6.09 25.95
CA TRP A 305 -5.66 -5.01 26.38
C TRP A 305 -4.94 -4.10 27.38
N PRO A 306 -4.98 -2.76 27.22
CA PRO A 306 -4.27 -1.87 28.12
C PRO A 306 -4.66 -2.09 29.59
N LYS A 307 -3.66 -2.16 30.46
CA LYS A 307 -3.87 -2.42 31.91
C LYS A 307 -4.65 -1.29 32.57
N GLU A 308 -4.49 -0.08 32.05
CA GLU A 308 -5.21 1.13 32.43
C GLU A 308 -6.72 1.02 32.16
N LEU A 309 -7.11 0.16 31.20
CA LEU A 309 -8.48 -0.09 30.80
C LEU A 309 -9.01 -1.43 31.32
N ALA A 310 -8.36 -2.05 32.31
CA ALA A 310 -8.71 -3.39 32.77
C ALA A 310 -10.17 -3.55 33.27
N ASN A 311 -10.82 -2.45 33.66
CA ASN A 311 -12.22 -2.43 34.11
C ASN A 311 -13.21 -2.04 33.00
N GLU A 312 -12.74 -1.81 31.77
CA GLU A 312 -13.53 -1.40 30.62
C GLU A 312 -13.57 -2.54 29.59
N ASP A 313 -14.76 -2.90 29.12
CA ASP A 313 -14.94 -3.94 28.10
C ASP A 313 -14.71 -3.39 26.67
N GLN A 314 -14.75 -2.08 26.51
CA GLN A 314 -14.56 -1.36 25.24
C GLN A 314 -13.97 0.03 25.46
N PHE A 315 -13.30 0.57 24.45
CA PHE A 315 -12.70 1.90 24.47
C PHE A 315 -12.59 2.50 23.06
N ASP A 316 -12.67 3.82 23.00
CA ASP A 316 -12.53 4.60 21.77
C ASP A 316 -11.07 4.94 21.50
N PHE A 317 -10.46 4.25 20.55
CA PHE A 317 -9.08 4.51 20.12
C PHE A 317 -9.05 5.36 18.85
N THR A 318 -7.98 6.15 18.68
CA THR A 318 -7.82 7.06 17.55
C THR A 318 -6.83 6.50 16.54
N TYR A 319 -7.23 6.44 15.27
CA TYR A 319 -6.47 5.81 14.20
C TYR A 319 -6.19 6.77 13.05
N ILE A 320 -5.07 6.51 12.37
CA ILE A 320 -4.69 7.10 11.08
C ILE A 320 -4.37 5.99 10.09
N ASP A 321 -3.99 6.39 8.87
CA ASP A 321 -3.71 5.50 7.74
C ASP A 321 -2.87 4.26 8.12
N GLY A 322 -3.42 3.08 7.84
CA GLY A 322 -2.75 1.80 8.08
C GLY A 322 -1.51 1.60 7.24
N GLY A 323 -1.47 2.24 6.07
CA GLY A 323 -0.34 2.37 5.18
C GLY A 323 0.71 3.37 5.65
N VAL A 324 0.80 3.68 6.95
CA VAL A 324 1.96 4.33 7.60
C VAL A 324 2.93 3.30 8.19
N PHE A 325 2.41 2.18 8.71
CA PHE A 325 3.23 1.12 9.33
C PHE A 325 3.07 -0.25 8.66
N ASN A 326 2.06 -0.44 7.81
CA ASN A 326 1.85 -1.66 7.01
C ASN A 326 1.12 -1.34 5.70
N ASN A 327 1.84 -0.91 4.67
CA ASN A 327 1.23 -0.51 3.41
C ASN A 327 0.94 -1.68 2.44
N GLU A 328 1.45 -2.88 2.71
CA GLU A 328 1.32 -4.05 1.83
C GLU A 328 1.00 -5.31 2.66
N PRO A 329 -0.26 -5.53 3.06
CA PRO A 329 -0.63 -6.61 3.98
C PRO A 329 -0.69 -7.99 3.30
N ILE A 330 0.24 -8.28 2.37
CA ILE A 330 0.35 -9.54 1.63
C ILE A 330 0.43 -10.72 2.60
N ARG A 331 1.30 -10.61 3.61
CA ARG A 331 1.49 -11.67 4.61
C ARG A 331 0.22 -11.97 5.39
N ASP A 332 -0.59 -10.96 5.67
CA ASP A 332 -1.86 -11.13 6.37
C ASP A 332 -2.87 -11.89 5.49
N ALA A 333 -2.93 -11.58 4.19
CA ALA A 333 -3.74 -12.36 3.23
C ALA A 333 -3.32 -13.83 3.17
N PHE A 334 -2.02 -14.13 3.09
CA PHE A 334 -1.54 -15.52 3.08
C PHE A 334 -1.88 -16.28 4.37
N LYS A 335 -1.74 -15.62 5.53
CA LYS A 335 -2.09 -16.21 6.83
C LYS A 335 -3.57 -16.51 6.95
N LEU A 336 -4.43 -15.56 6.55
CA LEU A 336 -5.88 -15.75 6.54
C LEU A 336 -6.29 -16.87 5.58
N ALA A 337 -5.72 -16.89 4.37
CA ALA A 337 -6.02 -17.92 3.38
C ALA A 337 -5.60 -19.30 3.87
N SER A 338 -4.38 -19.44 4.40
CA SER A 338 -3.94 -20.72 4.95
C SER A 338 -4.78 -21.15 6.14
N PHE A 339 -5.25 -20.22 6.98
CA PHE A 339 -6.12 -20.54 8.10
C PHE A 339 -7.48 -21.06 7.64
N ILE A 340 -8.12 -20.42 6.64
CA ILE A 340 -9.38 -20.91 6.07
C ILE A 340 -9.16 -22.26 5.39
N ASP A 341 -8.10 -22.39 4.58
CA ASP A 341 -7.84 -23.60 3.81
C ASP A 341 -7.63 -24.81 4.71
N ALA A 342 -6.95 -24.67 5.85
CA ALA A 342 -6.77 -25.75 6.81
C ALA A 342 -8.09 -26.37 7.32
N HIS A 343 -9.20 -25.64 7.21
CA HIS A 343 -10.54 -26.08 7.63
C HIS A 343 -11.48 -26.39 6.46
N ASP A 344 -11.01 -26.30 5.21
CA ASP A 344 -11.82 -26.66 4.04
C ASP A 344 -11.89 -28.19 3.93
N GLU A 345 -13.05 -28.76 3.59
CA GLU A 345 -13.21 -30.22 3.45
C GLU A 345 -13.04 -30.69 2.00
N ARG A 346 -12.86 -29.77 1.05
CA ARG A 346 -12.72 -30.08 -0.38
C ARG A 346 -11.26 -30.29 -0.77
N LEU A 347 -11.01 -31.24 -1.67
CA LEU A 347 -9.69 -31.51 -2.24
C LEU A 347 -9.52 -30.94 -3.67
N ASP A 348 -10.62 -30.59 -4.34
CA ASP A 348 -10.65 -30.03 -5.69
C ASP A 348 -10.63 -28.49 -5.70
N THR A 349 -9.76 -27.90 -4.88
CA THR A 349 -9.59 -26.46 -4.76
C THR A 349 -8.16 -26.02 -5.11
N GLU A 350 -8.03 -24.91 -5.84
CA GLU A 350 -6.76 -24.21 -6.03
C GLU A 350 -6.82 -22.82 -5.39
N ARG A 351 -5.74 -22.39 -4.75
CA ARG A 351 -5.63 -21.09 -4.09
C ARG A 351 -4.83 -20.11 -4.95
N CYS A 352 -5.37 -18.91 -5.17
CA CYS A 352 -4.64 -17.80 -5.75
C CYS A 352 -4.80 -16.54 -4.89
N ILE A 353 -3.67 -15.89 -4.56
CA ILE A 353 -3.63 -14.58 -3.93
C ILE A 353 -3.32 -13.53 -5.00
N ILE A 354 -4.22 -12.57 -5.15
CA ILE A 354 -4.06 -11.43 -6.04
C ILE A 354 -3.56 -10.26 -5.21
N PHE A 355 -2.41 -9.72 -5.58
CA PHE A 355 -1.87 -8.47 -5.02
C PHE A 355 -1.99 -7.35 -6.03
N VAL A 356 -2.63 -6.25 -5.66
CA VAL A 356 -2.74 -5.07 -6.51
C VAL A 356 -2.00 -3.91 -5.84
N ASP A 357 -1.03 -3.36 -6.55
CA ASP A 357 -0.29 -2.17 -6.13
C ASP A 357 -0.16 -1.17 -7.29
N PRO A 358 -0.88 -0.03 -7.24
CA PRO A 358 -0.77 1.01 -8.25
C PRO A 358 0.48 1.89 -8.07
N ALA A 359 1.13 1.85 -6.90
CA ALA A 359 2.16 2.82 -6.50
C ALA A 359 3.60 2.27 -6.62
N VAL A 360 3.83 1.36 -7.57
CA VAL A 360 5.15 0.74 -7.78
C VAL A 360 6.16 1.79 -8.25
N THR A 361 7.20 2.02 -7.47
CA THR A 361 8.29 2.95 -7.80
C THR A 361 9.64 2.25 -7.66
N ASP A 362 10.58 2.56 -8.54
CA ASP A 362 11.99 2.24 -8.27
C ASP A 362 12.39 2.92 -6.94
N ILE A 363 12.89 2.14 -5.98
CA ILE A 363 13.41 2.68 -4.72
C ILE A 363 14.72 3.41 -5.04
N LYS A 364 14.60 4.67 -5.50
CA LYS A 364 15.70 5.62 -5.47
C LYS A 364 15.65 6.30 -4.11
N THR A 365 16.48 5.87 -3.18
CA THR A 365 16.68 6.58 -1.92
C THR A 365 17.27 7.96 -2.24
N SER A 366 16.43 8.98 -2.32
CA SER A 366 16.90 10.35 -2.45
C SER A 366 17.29 10.85 -1.07
N PHE A 367 18.59 10.92 -0.82
CA PHE A 367 19.12 11.55 0.39
C PHE A 367 19.09 13.09 0.29
N MET A 368 18.71 13.65 -0.86
CA MET A 368 18.66 15.09 -1.08
C MET A 368 17.45 15.69 -0.37
N VAL A 369 17.68 16.39 0.74
CA VAL A 369 16.60 17.03 1.50
C VAL A 369 16.42 18.49 1.05
N PRO A 370 15.26 18.88 0.48
CA PRO A 370 15.03 20.24 -0.03
C PRO A 370 15.25 21.36 0.99
N VAL A 371 15.16 21.06 2.28
CA VAL A 371 15.41 22.02 3.38
C VAL A 371 16.82 22.60 3.41
N GLN A 372 17.78 21.90 2.81
CA GLN A 372 19.16 22.34 2.78
C GLN A 372 19.40 23.42 1.70
N LYS A 373 18.45 23.59 0.76
CA LYS A 373 18.52 24.65 -0.26
C LYS A 373 18.32 26.01 0.41
N ARG A 374 19.30 26.91 0.24
CA ARG A 374 19.27 28.24 0.86
C ARG A 374 18.70 29.33 -0.04
N PHE A 375 18.78 29.13 -1.35
CA PHE A 375 18.35 30.11 -2.34
C PHE A 375 17.29 29.53 -3.28
N THR A 376 16.63 30.40 -4.04
CA THR A 376 15.74 30.05 -5.16
C THR A 376 15.84 31.09 -6.26
N LEU A 377 15.53 30.71 -7.49
CA LEU A 377 15.36 31.66 -8.59
C LEU A 377 13.91 32.15 -8.66
N THR A 378 13.69 33.42 -8.99
CA THR A 378 12.38 34.03 -9.22
C THR A 378 12.31 34.69 -10.58
N THR A 379 11.15 34.64 -11.24
CA THR A 379 10.86 35.47 -12.41
C THR A 379 9.92 36.63 -12.02
N PRO A 380 10.10 37.85 -12.56
CA PRO A 380 9.24 38.97 -12.23
C PRO A 380 7.91 38.79 -12.96
N ILE A 381 6.81 38.63 -12.23
CA ILE A 381 5.48 38.43 -12.85
C ILE A 381 4.55 39.64 -12.65
N LEU A 382 4.66 40.44 -11.59
CA LEU A 382 3.99 41.74 -11.48
C LEU A 382 4.61 42.52 -10.31
N GLY A 383 4.78 43.83 -10.51
CA GLY A 383 5.58 44.69 -9.66
C GLY A 383 5.12 44.78 -8.21
N ASP A 384 6.07 44.54 -7.30
CA ASP A 384 6.12 45.17 -5.97
C ASP A 384 7.57 45.50 -5.53
N ASN A 385 8.54 45.49 -6.45
CA ASN A 385 9.86 46.11 -6.23
C ASN A 385 9.90 47.49 -6.90
N ILE A 386 9.39 48.52 -6.22
CA ILE A 386 9.39 49.90 -6.74
C ILE A 386 10.83 50.48 -6.86
N ILE A 387 11.88 49.78 -6.40
CA ILE A 387 13.29 50.16 -6.63
C ILE A 387 14.20 48.93 -6.88
N GLY A 388 13.75 47.94 -7.65
CA GLY A 388 14.58 46.81 -8.11
C GLY A 388 14.41 46.60 -9.62
N ASN A 389 15.52 46.40 -10.32
CA ASN A 389 15.63 46.44 -11.78
C ASN A 389 14.68 45.50 -12.53
N ILE A 390 14.39 45.88 -13.79
CA ILE A 390 13.59 45.13 -14.75
C ILE A 390 14.54 44.18 -15.52
N ASP A 391 15.24 43.26 -14.83
CA ASP A 391 16.38 42.49 -15.36
C ASP A 391 16.27 40.95 -15.26
N GLY A 392 15.06 40.39 -15.22
CA GLY A 392 14.86 38.94 -15.45
C GLY A 392 14.94 38.06 -14.20
N ILE A 393 15.60 36.90 -14.29
CA ILE A 393 15.59 35.85 -13.24
C ILE A 393 16.43 36.29 -12.03
N ASP A 394 15.81 36.53 -10.88
CA ASP A 394 16.48 36.97 -9.66
C ASP A 394 16.82 35.81 -8.70
N LEU A 395 17.90 35.96 -7.93
CA LEU A 395 18.31 35.01 -6.89
C LEU A 395 17.89 35.53 -5.50
N GLU A 396 16.99 34.81 -4.82
CA GLU A 396 16.48 35.18 -3.49
C GLU A 396 16.86 34.16 -2.42
N ALA A 397 17.23 34.65 -1.23
CA ALA A 397 17.41 33.82 -0.05
C ALA A 397 16.05 33.34 0.49
N LYS A 398 15.93 32.04 0.79
CA LYS A 398 14.72 31.48 1.39
C LYS A 398 14.59 31.91 2.85
N ALA A 399 13.39 32.35 3.24
CA ALA A 399 13.09 32.66 4.62
C ALA A 399 13.07 31.38 5.49
N SER A 400 13.20 31.51 6.81
CA SER A 400 13.15 30.37 7.74
C SER A 400 11.86 29.55 7.61
N LEU A 401 10.74 30.19 7.29
CA LEU A 401 9.46 29.53 7.07
C LEU A 401 9.43 28.69 5.78
N ASP A 402 10.03 29.15 4.68
CA ASP A 402 10.15 28.37 3.44
C ASP A 402 10.94 27.09 3.64
N ARG A 403 12.02 27.20 4.42
CA ARG A 403 12.86 26.08 4.79
C ARG A 403 12.09 25.09 5.67
N LEU A 404 11.30 25.58 6.64
CA LEU A 404 10.44 24.75 7.48
C LEU A 404 9.29 24.07 6.68
N LEU A 405 8.65 24.76 5.73
CA LEU A 405 7.60 24.16 4.90
C LEU A 405 8.13 23.00 4.06
N SER A 406 9.37 23.10 3.56
CA SER A 406 10.03 21.99 2.85
C SER A 406 10.37 20.78 3.76
N HIS A 407 10.49 21.00 5.08
CA HIS A 407 10.59 19.89 6.04
C HIS A 407 9.31 19.07 6.11
N ILE A 408 8.14 19.71 6.04
CA ILE A 408 6.85 19.00 6.15
C ILE A 408 6.69 18.02 4.98
N ALA A 409 7.04 18.42 3.76
CA ALA A 409 7.04 17.53 2.60
C ALA A 409 8.03 16.37 2.74
N THR A 410 9.22 16.63 3.30
CA THR A 410 10.23 15.59 3.56
C THR A 410 9.76 14.60 4.63
N ILE A 411 9.16 15.09 5.72
CA ILE A 411 8.61 14.25 6.79
C ILE A 411 7.45 13.41 6.25
N GLY A 412 6.55 14.00 5.45
CA GLY A 412 5.49 13.26 4.76
C GLY A 412 6.03 12.16 3.85
N ASN A 413 7.08 12.46 3.06
CA ASN A 413 7.74 11.46 2.23
C ASN A 413 8.47 10.39 3.05
N ALA A 414 9.11 10.75 4.17
CA ALA A 414 9.77 9.81 5.07
C ALA A 414 8.76 8.85 5.72
N ILE A 415 7.60 9.36 6.14
CA ILE A 415 6.47 8.55 6.62
C ILE A 415 6.01 7.59 5.51
N PHE A 416 5.84 8.08 4.28
CA PHE A 416 5.44 7.26 3.12
C PHE A 416 6.48 6.19 2.76
N MET A 417 7.77 6.51 2.81
CA MET A 417 8.86 5.56 2.56
C MET A 417 9.00 4.54 3.69
N GLN A 418 8.85 4.95 4.95
CA GLN A 418 8.91 4.06 6.11
C GLN A 418 7.74 3.07 6.13
N ALA A 419 6.58 3.49 5.62
CA ALA A 419 5.43 2.61 5.47
C ALA A 419 5.60 1.51 4.42
N ARG A 420 6.49 1.73 3.47
CA ARG A 420 6.89 0.78 2.43
C ARG A 420 8.07 -0.09 2.87
N ALA A 421 8.28 -0.32 4.16
CA ALA A 421 9.32 -1.24 4.63
C ALA A 421 9.03 -2.66 4.08
N ILE A 422 9.62 -2.97 2.92
CA ILE A 422 9.37 -4.19 2.17
C ILE A 422 9.98 -5.36 2.95
N GLU A 423 9.16 -6.31 3.39
CA GLU A 423 9.62 -7.56 4.04
C GLU A 423 10.19 -8.58 3.04
N GLY A 424 10.68 -8.16 1.87
CA GLY A 424 11.09 -9.02 0.76
C GLY A 424 12.15 -10.05 1.14
N ASP A 425 13.10 -9.67 2.00
CA ASP A 425 14.14 -10.55 2.53
C ASP A 425 13.55 -11.75 3.30
N LYS A 426 12.39 -11.56 3.95
CA LYS A 426 11.70 -12.65 4.67
C LYS A 426 11.07 -13.65 3.71
N VAL A 427 10.62 -13.23 2.52
CA VAL A 427 10.02 -14.12 1.52
C VAL A 427 11.07 -15.07 0.94
N PHE A 428 12.25 -14.57 0.57
CA PHE A 428 13.35 -15.42 0.08
C PHE A 428 13.84 -16.40 1.15
N ALA A 429 13.94 -15.94 2.40
CA ALA A 429 14.31 -16.80 3.52
C ALA A 429 13.29 -17.93 3.72
N VAL A 430 11.98 -17.62 3.64
CA VAL A 430 10.91 -18.62 3.77
C VAL A 430 10.95 -19.64 2.64
N ARG A 431 11.11 -19.23 1.37
CA ARG A 431 11.18 -20.18 0.24
C ARG A 431 12.34 -21.16 0.39
N LYS A 432 13.52 -20.66 0.73
CA LYS A 432 14.69 -21.52 1.02
C LYS A 432 14.44 -22.46 2.20
N GLN A 433 13.73 -22.00 3.24
CA GLN A 433 13.33 -22.86 4.36
C GLN A 433 12.34 -23.94 3.94
N MET A 434 11.43 -23.68 3.00
CA MET A 434 10.49 -24.68 2.47
C MET A 434 11.22 -25.76 1.65
N GLU A 435 12.16 -25.37 0.78
CA GLU A 435 13.01 -26.35 0.07
C GLU A 435 13.81 -27.24 1.04
N LEU A 436 14.31 -26.66 2.13
CA LEU A 436 15.01 -27.41 3.18
C LEU A 436 14.06 -28.33 3.95
N ARG A 437 12.86 -27.85 4.31
CA ARG A 437 11.80 -28.63 4.95
C ARG A 437 11.48 -29.87 4.13
N ASP A 438 11.31 -29.73 2.82
CA ASP A 438 10.92 -30.87 1.96
C ASP A 438 12.03 -31.93 1.92
N LYS A 439 13.30 -31.52 1.87
CA LYS A 439 14.45 -32.43 1.99
C LYS A 439 14.49 -33.14 3.35
N ILE A 440 14.21 -32.42 4.44
CA ILE A 440 14.16 -33.00 5.80
C ILE A 440 13.02 -34.01 5.91
N ARG A 441 11.82 -33.66 5.42
CA ARG A 441 10.65 -34.55 5.38
C ARG A 441 10.94 -35.83 4.60
N GLN A 442 11.55 -35.71 3.43
CA GLN A 442 11.96 -36.86 2.61
C GLN A 442 12.97 -37.74 3.36
N SER A 443 14.06 -37.15 3.86
CA SER A 443 15.09 -37.89 4.61
C SER A 443 14.52 -38.55 5.86
N PHE A 444 13.56 -37.92 6.52
CA PHE A 444 12.88 -38.49 7.68
C PHE A 444 12.03 -39.71 7.27
N ALA A 445 11.23 -39.59 6.21
CA ALA A 445 10.41 -40.70 5.71
C ALA A 445 11.25 -41.92 5.28
N GLU A 446 12.41 -41.68 4.67
CA GLU A 446 13.37 -42.73 4.29
C GLU A 446 13.97 -43.43 5.51
N GLN A 447 14.30 -42.69 6.58
CA GLN A 447 14.87 -43.26 7.80
C GLN A 447 13.83 -43.93 8.71
N ALA A 448 12.59 -43.46 8.65
CA ALA A 448 11.52 -43.93 9.51
C ALA A 448 10.91 -45.26 9.06
N SER A 449 11.20 -45.75 7.85
CA SER A 449 10.52 -46.90 7.22
C SER A 449 10.50 -48.19 8.05
N ASP A 450 11.50 -48.39 8.90
CA ASP A 450 11.64 -49.59 9.75
C ASP A 450 11.27 -49.34 11.22
N THR A 451 10.65 -48.20 11.55
CA THR A 451 10.34 -47.82 12.93
C THR A 451 9.09 -48.55 13.44
N ASP A 452 9.22 -49.23 14.58
CA ASP A 452 8.07 -49.78 15.30
C ASP A 452 7.29 -48.66 16.01
N VAL A 453 6.10 -48.33 15.48
CA VAL A 453 5.30 -47.21 15.97
C VAL A 453 4.28 -47.69 17.02
N SER A 454 4.58 -47.41 18.28
CA SER A 454 3.62 -47.61 19.38
C SER A 454 2.55 -46.52 19.44
N VAL A 455 1.33 -46.88 19.88
CA VAL A 455 0.25 -45.90 20.13
C VAL A 455 0.66 -44.89 21.21
N SER A 456 1.44 -45.29 22.22
CA SER A 456 1.96 -44.39 23.25
C SER A 456 2.87 -43.29 22.69
N LEU A 457 3.68 -43.60 21.68
CA LEU A 457 4.51 -42.62 21.01
C LEU A 457 3.66 -41.59 20.24
N LEU A 458 2.64 -42.06 19.52
CA LEU A 458 1.69 -41.19 18.82
C LEU A 458 0.95 -40.26 19.78
N SER A 459 0.43 -40.79 20.91
CA SER A 459 -0.22 -39.99 21.94
C SER A 459 0.70 -38.90 22.50
N LEU A 460 1.99 -39.20 22.73
CA LEU A 460 2.96 -38.22 23.22
C LEU A 460 3.20 -37.11 22.19
N ILE A 461 3.33 -37.46 20.91
CA ILE A 461 3.50 -36.48 19.83
C ILE A 461 2.26 -35.58 19.73
N CYS A 462 1.05 -36.14 19.75
CA CYS A 462 -0.19 -35.35 19.73
C CYS A 462 -0.25 -34.37 20.90
N GLN A 463 0.05 -34.82 22.13
CA GLN A 463 0.05 -33.96 23.32
C GLN A 463 1.04 -32.79 23.20
N GLN A 464 2.23 -33.03 22.62
CA GLN A 464 3.21 -31.97 22.39
C GLN A 464 2.72 -30.94 21.37
N LEU A 465 2.15 -31.42 20.25
CA LEU A 465 1.61 -30.56 19.19
C LEU A 465 0.44 -29.72 19.69
N ASP A 466 -0.50 -30.34 20.42
CA ASP A 466 -1.65 -29.65 21.00
C ASP A 466 -1.21 -28.57 22.00
N ALA A 467 -0.20 -28.85 22.84
CA ALA A 467 0.32 -27.87 23.79
C ALA A 467 0.87 -26.61 23.10
N VAL A 468 1.53 -26.75 21.95
CA VAL A 468 2.01 -25.62 21.14
C VAL A 468 0.84 -24.83 20.54
N MET A 469 -0.12 -25.52 19.92
CA MET A 469 -1.28 -24.88 19.28
C MET A 469 -2.17 -24.13 20.29
N GLN A 470 -2.35 -24.67 21.50
CA GLN A 470 -3.11 -24.01 22.57
C GLN A 470 -2.44 -22.71 23.08
N LYS A 471 -1.11 -22.60 22.98
CA LYS A 471 -0.40 -21.33 23.30
C LYS A 471 -0.71 -20.25 22.27
N ASP A 472 -0.76 -20.62 21.00
CA ASP A 472 -1.04 -19.69 19.89
C ASP A 472 -2.48 -19.16 19.94
N LEU A 473 -3.45 -20.01 20.30
CA LEU A 473 -4.88 -19.68 20.39
C LEU A 473 -5.18 -18.49 21.31
N LYS A 474 -4.39 -18.30 22.39
CA LYS A 474 -4.63 -17.23 23.38
C LYS A 474 -3.93 -15.92 23.06
N ASN A 475 -2.80 -15.96 22.34
CA ASN A 475 -1.86 -14.85 22.30
C ASN A 475 -1.76 -14.18 20.92
N ILE A 476 -2.19 -14.84 19.85
CA ILE A 476 -1.91 -14.38 18.48
C ILE A 476 -3.21 -13.91 17.79
N LEU A 477 -3.20 -12.69 17.26
CA LEU A 477 -4.31 -12.15 16.48
C LEU A 477 -4.47 -12.87 15.12
N LEU A 478 -3.36 -13.07 14.42
CA LEU A 478 -3.28 -13.80 13.14
C LEU A 478 -2.47 -15.07 13.34
N PRO A 479 -3.13 -16.20 13.68
CA PRO A 479 -2.43 -17.44 13.98
C PRO A 479 -1.54 -17.83 12.78
N PRO A 480 -0.32 -18.34 13.04
CA PRO A 480 0.58 -18.73 11.98
C PRO A 480 0.09 -19.99 11.25
N SER A 481 -0.73 -20.81 11.89
CA SER A 481 -1.20 -22.12 11.42
C SER A 481 -2.67 -22.35 11.74
N ALA A 482 -3.16 -23.54 11.40
CA ALA A 482 -4.39 -24.04 12.01
C ALA A 482 -4.25 -24.14 13.53
N LEU A 483 -5.36 -24.00 14.26
CA LEU A 483 -5.40 -24.01 15.73
C LEU A 483 -5.81 -25.38 16.32
N SER A 484 -5.95 -26.40 15.48
CA SER A 484 -6.20 -27.78 15.89
C SER A 484 -5.31 -28.75 15.12
N LEU A 485 -4.98 -29.88 15.75
CA LEU A 485 -4.14 -30.90 15.16
C LEU A 485 -4.76 -31.49 13.89
N SER A 486 -6.07 -31.67 13.88
CA SER A 486 -6.79 -32.17 12.70
C SER A 486 -6.69 -31.23 11.51
N ALA A 487 -6.94 -29.93 11.71
CA ALA A 487 -6.85 -28.96 10.62
C ALA A 487 -5.41 -28.84 10.08
N GLU A 488 -4.41 -28.95 10.96
CA GLU A 488 -3.01 -28.97 10.54
C GLU A 488 -2.64 -30.28 9.82
N ALA A 489 -3.22 -31.42 10.23
CA ALA A 489 -3.09 -32.69 9.54
C ALA A 489 -3.72 -32.63 8.13
N LYS A 490 -4.90 -32.04 7.99
CA LYS A 490 -5.55 -31.77 6.69
C LYS A 490 -4.68 -30.88 5.80
N ARG A 491 -4.10 -29.82 6.36
CA ARG A 491 -3.15 -28.96 5.64
C ARG A 491 -1.96 -29.75 5.10
N VAL A 492 -1.24 -30.48 5.96
CA VAL A 492 -0.06 -31.26 5.55
C VAL A 492 -0.44 -32.36 4.56
N TYR A 493 -1.57 -33.03 4.75
CA TYR A 493 -2.09 -34.02 3.80
C TYR A 493 -2.23 -33.44 2.39
N ARG A 494 -2.81 -32.23 2.25
CA ARG A 494 -2.93 -31.55 0.95
C ARG A 494 -1.59 -31.21 0.32
N GLU A 495 -0.61 -30.78 1.11
CA GLU A 495 0.74 -30.53 0.61
C GLU A 495 1.39 -31.82 0.07
N VAL A 496 1.22 -32.93 0.79
CA VAL A 496 1.70 -34.24 0.37
C VAL A 496 1.01 -34.69 -0.93
N LEU A 497 -0.30 -34.46 -1.03
CA LEU A 497 -1.07 -34.75 -2.26
C LEU A 497 -0.53 -33.94 -3.44
N ALA A 498 -0.26 -32.64 -3.25
CA ALA A 498 0.25 -31.74 -4.29
C ALA A 498 1.71 -32.01 -4.69
N THR A 499 2.55 -32.53 -3.78
CA THR A 499 3.97 -32.85 -4.03
C THR A 499 4.19 -34.24 -4.65
N SER A 500 3.13 -35.04 -4.80
CA SER A 500 3.18 -36.39 -5.38
C SER A 500 3.61 -36.47 -6.86
N GLU A 501 3.83 -35.32 -7.52
CA GLU A 501 4.36 -35.22 -8.88
C GLU A 501 5.91 -35.08 -8.94
N SER A 502 6.59 -34.70 -7.85
CA SER A 502 8.04 -34.40 -7.83
C SER A 502 8.88 -35.26 -6.86
N VAL A 503 8.24 -35.96 -5.92
CA VAL A 503 8.87 -36.89 -4.96
C VAL A 503 8.51 -38.34 -5.33
N PRO A 504 9.40 -39.34 -5.14
CA PRO A 504 9.03 -40.74 -5.35
C PRO A 504 7.78 -41.11 -4.53
N GLN A 505 6.67 -41.38 -5.22
CA GLN A 505 5.36 -41.65 -4.59
C GLN A 505 5.43 -42.76 -3.54
N THR A 506 6.38 -43.69 -3.66
CA THR A 506 6.58 -44.81 -2.73
C THR A 506 6.87 -44.39 -1.30
N LEU A 507 7.46 -43.21 -1.05
CA LEU A 507 7.81 -42.75 0.31
C LEU A 507 6.67 -42.01 1.02
N LEU A 508 5.78 -41.37 0.24
CA LEU A 508 4.67 -40.55 0.76
C LEU A 508 3.31 -41.27 0.68
N HIS A 509 3.22 -42.38 -0.06
CA HIS A 509 2.03 -43.21 -0.20
C HIS A 509 1.34 -43.55 1.13
N PRO A 510 2.06 -43.89 2.24
CA PRO A 510 1.39 -44.23 3.49
C PRO A 510 0.50 -43.12 4.02
N ILE A 511 0.90 -41.85 3.90
CA ILE A 511 0.08 -40.70 4.34
C ILE A 511 -1.21 -40.61 3.51
N LEU A 512 -1.13 -40.88 2.20
CA LEU A 512 -2.27 -40.80 1.28
C LEU A 512 -3.26 -41.96 1.44
N GLU A 513 -2.94 -42.98 2.24
CA GLU A 513 -3.89 -44.03 2.65
C GLU A 513 -4.84 -43.55 3.77
N ILE A 514 -4.50 -42.45 4.46
CA ILE A 514 -5.41 -41.84 5.44
C ILE A 514 -6.59 -41.24 4.71
N SER A 515 -7.80 -41.58 5.14
CA SER A 515 -9.02 -41.02 4.56
C SER A 515 -9.16 -39.54 4.95
N TYR A 516 -8.94 -38.64 4.00
CA TYR A 516 -9.02 -37.18 4.23
C TYR A 516 -10.29 -36.74 4.97
N ALA A 517 -11.46 -37.23 4.53
CA ALA A 517 -12.76 -36.91 5.11
C ALA A 517 -12.95 -37.45 6.54
N ASN A 518 -12.13 -38.42 6.97
CA ASN A 518 -12.24 -39.09 8.26
C ASN A 518 -11.04 -38.83 9.18
N ILE A 519 -10.13 -37.90 8.83
CA ILE A 519 -8.90 -37.57 9.58
C ILE A 519 -9.17 -37.46 11.08
N ASP A 520 -10.22 -36.74 11.48
CA ASP A 520 -10.65 -36.59 12.88
C ASP A 520 -10.94 -37.94 13.54
N SER A 521 -11.88 -38.70 12.97
CA SER A 521 -12.34 -39.96 13.54
C SER A 521 -11.30 -41.08 13.46
N ASP A 522 -10.39 -41.03 12.48
CA ASP A 522 -9.37 -42.04 12.26
C ASP A 522 -8.25 -41.91 13.29
N LEU A 523 -7.83 -40.69 13.62
CA LEU A 523 -6.85 -40.46 14.68
C LEU A 523 -7.40 -40.85 16.05
N GLU A 524 -8.65 -40.48 16.37
CA GLU A 524 -9.29 -40.85 17.63
C GLU A 524 -9.37 -42.37 17.80
N LYS A 525 -9.89 -43.09 16.79
CA LYS A 525 -9.95 -44.56 16.81
C LYS A 525 -8.58 -45.21 16.99
N LEU A 526 -7.55 -44.65 16.35
CA LEU A 526 -6.18 -45.14 16.46
C LEU A 526 -5.66 -45.03 17.89
N LEU A 527 -5.83 -43.86 18.52
CA LEU A 527 -5.39 -43.59 19.89
C LEU A 527 -6.17 -44.44 20.91
N ASP A 528 -7.46 -44.67 20.68
CA ASP A 528 -8.33 -45.48 21.54
C ASP A 528 -8.05 -46.99 21.45
N SER A 529 -7.63 -47.47 20.28
CA SER A 529 -7.39 -48.90 20.03
C SER A 529 -6.27 -49.49 20.90
N LYS A 530 -5.34 -48.65 21.37
CA LYS A 530 -4.13 -49.00 22.16
C LYS A 530 -3.20 -50.04 21.53
N VAL A 531 -3.47 -50.48 20.30
CA VAL A 531 -2.68 -51.46 19.55
C VAL A 531 -2.28 -50.83 18.20
N PRO A 532 -1.02 -50.96 17.76
CA PRO A 532 -0.62 -50.45 16.45
C PRO A 532 -1.46 -51.05 15.32
N THR A 533 -1.80 -50.23 14.33
CA THR A 533 -2.51 -50.63 13.11
C THR A 533 -1.64 -50.33 11.89
N SER A 534 -2.06 -50.76 10.70
CA SER A 534 -1.40 -50.36 9.45
C SER A 534 -1.34 -48.84 9.26
N ALA A 535 -2.30 -48.10 9.85
CA ALA A 535 -2.34 -46.64 9.80
C ALA A 535 -1.39 -45.97 10.82
N SER A 536 -0.83 -46.70 11.80
CA SER A 536 0.07 -46.13 12.81
C SER A 536 1.29 -45.45 12.20
N TYR A 537 1.89 -46.08 11.19
CA TYR A 537 3.06 -45.53 10.50
C TYR A 537 2.72 -44.27 9.68
N ALA A 538 1.58 -44.28 8.98
CA ALA A 538 1.09 -43.12 8.22
C ALA A 538 0.90 -41.90 9.12
N TRP A 539 0.25 -42.09 10.27
CA TRP A 539 0.07 -41.04 11.27
C TRP A 539 1.38 -40.59 11.92
N PHE A 540 2.31 -41.52 12.17
CA PHE A 540 3.64 -41.17 12.65
C PHE A 540 4.37 -40.21 11.70
N LEU A 541 4.36 -40.50 10.40
CA LEU A 541 4.94 -39.61 9.39
C LEU A 541 4.23 -38.26 9.36
N LEU A 542 2.89 -38.25 9.28
CA LEU A 542 2.10 -37.03 9.20
C LEU A 542 2.33 -36.11 10.40
N LEU A 543 2.31 -36.64 11.62
CA LEU A 543 2.53 -35.87 12.84
C LEU A 543 3.96 -35.31 12.94
N ASN A 544 4.97 -36.07 12.52
CA ASN A 544 6.34 -35.57 12.49
C ASN A 544 6.53 -34.48 11.42
N PHE A 545 5.83 -34.57 10.29
CA PHE A 545 5.84 -33.49 9.29
C PHE A 545 5.24 -32.20 9.85
N ILE A 546 4.23 -32.29 10.70
CA ILE A 546 3.69 -31.14 11.43
C ILE A 546 4.73 -30.60 12.42
N GLN A 547 5.41 -31.46 13.19
CA GLN A 547 6.46 -31.04 14.13
C GLN A 547 7.62 -30.34 13.42
N ILE A 548 8.06 -30.85 12.27
CA ILE A 548 9.10 -30.24 11.44
C ILE A 548 8.66 -28.83 11.03
N ASP A 549 7.44 -28.67 10.51
CA ASP A 549 6.91 -27.37 10.08
C ASP A 549 6.85 -26.37 11.23
N GLN A 550 6.37 -26.79 12.40
CA GLN A 550 6.31 -25.94 13.58
C GLN A 550 7.72 -25.50 14.02
N SER A 551 8.67 -26.44 14.07
CA SER A 551 10.06 -26.16 14.47
C SER A 551 10.76 -25.17 13.52
N MET A 552 10.42 -25.24 12.23
CA MET A 552 10.95 -24.35 11.19
C MET A 552 10.12 -23.06 11.03
N ARG A 553 9.02 -22.89 11.79
CA ARG A 553 8.06 -21.78 11.66
C ARG A 553 7.47 -21.67 10.24
N LEU A 554 7.18 -22.82 9.64
CA LEU A 554 6.60 -22.95 8.30
C LEU A 554 5.13 -23.37 8.31
N SER A 555 4.56 -23.66 9.47
CA SER A 555 3.12 -23.92 9.58
C SER A 555 2.30 -22.77 8.96
N GLY A 556 1.24 -23.15 8.26
CA GLY A 556 0.37 -22.23 7.51
C GLY A 556 1.02 -21.49 6.34
N LYS A 557 2.18 -21.95 5.86
CA LYS A 557 2.82 -21.42 4.64
C LYS A 557 2.76 -22.46 3.54
N SER A 558 2.32 -22.05 2.36
CA SER A 558 2.20 -22.91 1.19
C SER A 558 2.96 -22.33 0.00
N ASP A 559 3.61 -23.21 -0.76
CA ASP A 559 4.23 -22.99 -2.07
C ASP A 559 3.28 -23.35 -3.23
N THR A 560 2.16 -24.02 -2.93
CA THR A 560 1.13 -24.39 -3.92
C THR A 560 0.21 -23.22 -4.25
N THR A 561 0.09 -22.24 -3.36
CA THR A 561 -0.67 -21.00 -3.58
C THR A 561 -0.07 -20.17 -4.72
N ARG A 562 -0.88 -19.89 -5.75
CA ARG A 562 -0.50 -18.96 -6.82
C ARG A 562 -0.49 -17.54 -6.25
N PHE A 563 0.50 -16.74 -6.65
CA PHE A 563 0.60 -15.34 -6.29
C PHE A 563 0.73 -14.51 -7.55
N ILE A 564 -0.23 -13.63 -7.80
CA ILE A 564 -0.25 -12.77 -8.98
C ILE A 564 -0.23 -11.32 -8.52
N ALA A 565 0.82 -10.60 -8.91
CA ALA A 565 0.95 -9.18 -8.66
C ALA A 565 0.48 -8.38 -9.89
N ILE A 566 -0.32 -7.36 -9.65
CA ILE A 566 -0.87 -6.46 -10.67
C ILE A 566 -0.40 -5.05 -10.33
N GLY A 567 0.36 -4.46 -11.25
CA GLY A 567 0.82 -3.08 -11.18
C GLY A 567 0.82 -2.43 -12.56
N PRO A 568 1.09 -1.11 -12.67
CA PRO A 568 0.94 -0.36 -13.91
C PRO A 568 2.13 -0.60 -14.86
N PHE A 569 2.19 -1.77 -15.50
CA PHE A 569 3.27 -2.16 -16.42
C PHE A 569 2.72 -2.72 -17.73
N GLU A 570 3.37 -2.38 -18.86
CA GLU A 570 2.99 -2.92 -20.18
C GLU A 570 3.36 -4.41 -20.32
N GLU A 571 4.48 -4.81 -19.71
CA GLU A 571 5.06 -6.15 -19.79
C GLU A 571 5.28 -6.73 -18.37
N PRO A 572 4.28 -7.39 -17.78
CA PRO A 572 4.41 -7.94 -16.42
C PRO A 572 5.38 -9.12 -16.33
N SER A 573 5.72 -9.77 -17.45
CA SER A 573 6.70 -10.86 -17.52
C SER A 573 8.15 -10.40 -17.75
N ALA A 574 8.42 -9.08 -17.73
CA ALA A 574 9.77 -8.56 -17.91
C ALA A 574 10.74 -9.14 -16.86
N PRO A 575 11.94 -9.62 -17.25
CA PRO A 575 12.87 -10.29 -16.33
C PRO A 575 13.38 -9.40 -15.19
N THR A 576 13.37 -8.09 -15.39
CA THR A 576 13.84 -7.09 -14.42
C THR A 576 12.96 -5.84 -14.45
N LEU A 577 12.85 -5.14 -13.31
CA LEU A 577 12.15 -3.84 -13.25
C LEU A 577 12.70 -2.82 -14.23
N LYS A 578 14.02 -2.83 -14.48
CA LYS A 578 14.67 -1.93 -15.46
C LYS A 578 14.23 -2.18 -16.90
N GLN A 579 13.75 -3.39 -17.20
CA GLN A 579 13.22 -3.77 -18.51
C GLN A 579 11.70 -3.62 -18.58
N ALA A 580 11.01 -3.57 -17.43
CA ALA A 580 9.57 -3.38 -17.37
C ALA A 580 9.21 -1.93 -17.70
N LYS A 581 8.47 -1.70 -18.78
CA LYS A 581 7.97 -0.37 -19.11
C LYS A 581 6.77 -0.03 -18.22
N LYS A 582 6.99 0.88 -17.25
CA LYS A 582 5.94 1.42 -16.39
C LYS A 582 4.95 2.28 -17.20
N ILE A 583 3.67 2.06 -16.99
CA ILE A 583 2.58 2.89 -17.51
C ILE A 583 2.40 4.04 -16.54
N ALA A 584 2.45 5.27 -17.06
CA ALA A 584 2.16 6.45 -16.24
C ALA A 584 0.67 6.46 -15.91
N LEU A 585 0.34 6.50 -14.61
CA LEU A 585 -1.01 6.73 -14.15
C LEU A 585 -1.22 8.24 -13.97
N PRO A 586 -2.16 8.86 -14.69
CA PRO A 586 -2.54 10.25 -14.43
C PRO A 586 -2.81 10.55 -12.96
N GLY A 587 -3.41 9.60 -12.22
CA GLY A 587 -3.70 9.74 -10.80
C GLY A 587 -2.48 9.85 -9.88
N ASP A 588 -1.31 9.37 -10.32
CA ASP A 588 -0.07 9.29 -9.51
C ASP A 588 0.60 10.67 -9.30
N LYS A 589 0.21 11.69 -10.07
CA LYS A 589 0.71 13.07 -9.87
C LYS A 589 0.36 13.60 -8.47
N LEU A 590 1.18 14.53 -7.97
CA LEU A 590 1.02 15.18 -6.66
C LEU A 590 0.89 14.19 -5.48
N ILE A 591 1.79 13.21 -5.38
CA ILE A 591 1.77 12.19 -4.31
C ILE A 591 0.42 11.43 -4.35
N ALA A 592 0.03 10.99 -5.55
CA ALA A 592 -1.22 10.28 -5.77
C ALA A 592 -2.50 11.06 -5.38
N PHE A 593 -2.51 12.40 -5.44
CA PHE A 593 -3.75 13.21 -5.33
C PHE A 593 -4.27 13.72 -6.67
N GLY A 594 -3.46 13.59 -7.74
CA GLY A 594 -3.80 14.03 -9.09
C GLY A 594 -5.10 13.42 -9.62
N GLY A 595 -5.44 12.20 -9.19
CA GLY A 595 -6.66 11.51 -9.58
C GLY A 595 -7.92 12.26 -9.16
N PHE A 596 -7.93 12.91 -7.99
CA PHE A 596 -9.12 13.63 -7.52
C PHE A 596 -9.43 14.91 -8.32
N MET A 597 -8.51 15.39 -9.14
CA MET A 597 -8.62 16.68 -9.83
C MET A 597 -9.51 16.63 -11.07
N TYR A 598 -9.62 15.48 -11.75
CA TYR A 598 -10.36 15.36 -13.00
C TYR A 598 -11.00 13.98 -13.13
N GLU A 599 -12.27 13.91 -13.51
CA GLU A 599 -13.00 12.65 -13.62
C GLU A 599 -12.47 11.74 -14.72
N ARG A 600 -12.08 12.33 -15.85
CA ARG A 600 -11.60 11.55 -16.99
C ARG A 600 -10.30 10.81 -16.69
N THR A 601 -9.40 11.40 -15.90
CA THR A 601 -8.18 10.70 -15.48
C THR A 601 -8.48 9.50 -14.61
N ARG A 602 -9.48 9.61 -13.72
CA ARG A 602 -9.94 8.50 -12.89
C ARG A 602 -10.53 7.36 -13.74
N ALA A 603 -11.31 7.69 -14.76
CA ALA A 603 -11.84 6.72 -15.71
C ALA A 603 -10.72 6.03 -16.51
N VAL A 604 -9.69 6.78 -16.92
CA VAL A 604 -8.50 6.22 -17.59
C VAL A 604 -7.71 5.31 -16.65
N ASP A 605 -7.45 5.71 -15.40
CA ASP A 605 -6.76 4.88 -14.40
C ASP A 605 -7.51 3.56 -14.14
N LEU A 606 -8.85 3.61 -14.06
CA LEU A 606 -9.69 2.41 -13.96
C LEU A 606 -9.49 1.49 -15.16
N GLY A 607 -9.53 2.05 -16.37
CA GLY A 607 -9.27 1.30 -17.60
C GLY A 607 -7.85 0.70 -17.66
N ILE A 608 -6.83 1.45 -17.22
CA ILE A 608 -5.45 0.95 -17.12
C ILE A 608 -5.38 -0.21 -16.12
N GLY A 609 -6.10 -0.14 -14.98
CA GLY A 609 -6.23 -1.24 -14.03
C GLY A 609 -6.76 -2.52 -14.67
N LYS A 610 -7.83 -2.40 -15.49
CA LYS A 610 -8.38 -3.54 -16.25
C LYS A 610 -7.36 -4.10 -17.24
N PHE A 611 -6.69 -3.24 -17.99
CA PHE A 611 -5.64 -3.63 -18.94
C PHE A 611 -4.51 -4.41 -18.26
N CYS A 612 -3.98 -3.88 -17.15
CA CYS A 612 -2.88 -4.49 -16.41
C CYS A 612 -3.28 -5.84 -15.79
N ALA A 613 -4.51 -5.95 -15.28
CA ALA A 613 -5.02 -7.22 -14.77
C ALA A 613 -5.07 -8.30 -15.86
N THR A 614 -5.61 -8.00 -17.05
CA THR A 614 -5.62 -8.94 -18.17
C THR A 614 -4.21 -9.43 -18.52
N LYS A 615 -3.25 -8.49 -18.64
CA LYS A 615 -1.84 -8.80 -18.91
C LYS A 615 -1.21 -9.68 -17.82
N ALA A 616 -1.43 -9.35 -16.56
CA ALA A 616 -0.85 -10.07 -15.42
C ALA A 616 -1.41 -11.49 -15.32
N LEU A 617 -2.71 -11.68 -15.53
CA LEU A 617 -3.34 -13.00 -15.52
C LEU A 617 -2.87 -13.89 -16.67
N LEU A 618 -2.68 -13.32 -17.87
CA LEU A 618 -2.09 -14.03 -19.01
C LEU A 618 -0.64 -14.44 -18.73
N ALA A 619 0.18 -13.52 -18.23
CA ALA A 619 1.58 -13.80 -17.89
C ALA A 619 1.73 -14.84 -16.78
N ALA A 620 0.77 -14.89 -15.86
CA ALA A 620 0.71 -15.89 -14.80
C ALA A 620 0.05 -17.22 -15.24
N GLU A 621 -0.39 -17.32 -16.50
CA GLU A 621 -1.11 -18.47 -17.07
C GLU A 621 -2.38 -18.83 -16.26
N LEU A 622 -3.02 -17.87 -15.59
CA LEU A 622 -4.29 -18.12 -14.90
C LEU A 622 -5.45 -18.19 -15.89
N ILE A 623 -5.33 -17.47 -17.00
CA ILE A 623 -6.30 -17.45 -18.09
C ILE A 623 -5.64 -17.88 -19.40
N SER A 624 -6.46 -18.38 -20.32
CA SER A 624 -5.99 -18.89 -21.61
C SER A 624 -5.39 -17.79 -22.51
N ALA A 625 -4.44 -18.19 -23.36
CA ALA A 625 -3.67 -17.29 -24.23
C ALA A 625 -4.48 -16.69 -25.40
N ASP A 626 -5.70 -17.20 -25.65
CA ASP A 626 -6.63 -16.73 -26.68
C ASP A 626 -7.47 -15.52 -26.23
N VAL A 627 -7.41 -15.14 -24.95
CA VAL A 627 -8.11 -13.95 -24.44
C VAL A 627 -7.58 -12.69 -25.12
N THR A 628 -8.51 -11.92 -25.72
CA THR A 628 -8.16 -10.67 -26.39
C THR A 628 -7.73 -9.61 -25.37
N ILE A 629 -6.59 -8.99 -25.63
CA ILE A 629 -6.06 -7.93 -24.78
C ILE A 629 -6.61 -6.59 -25.28
N PRO A 630 -7.33 -5.81 -24.46
CA PRO A 630 -7.78 -4.48 -24.86
C PRO A 630 -6.60 -3.54 -25.06
N ASP A 631 -6.77 -2.47 -25.84
CA ASP A 631 -5.77 -1.42 -25.93
C ASP A 631 -5.58 -0.71 -24.58
N CYS A 632 -4.34 -0.33 -24.26
CA CYS A 632 -4.06 0.45 -23.06
C CYS A 632 -4.75 1.82 -23.15
N PRO A 633 -5.66 2.17 -22.22
CA PRO A 633 -6.33 3.46 -22.23
C PRO A 633 -5.34 4.62 -22.04
N LYS A 634 -5.61 5.73 -22.72
CA LYS A 634 -4.81 6.96 -22.68
C LYS A 634 -5.72 8.18 -22.80
N LEU A 635 -5.26 9.31 -22.27
CA LEU A 635 -5.87 10.61 -22.55
C LEU A 635 -5.55 11.01 -24.00
N ASN A 636 -6.49 11.67 -24.66
CA ASN A 636 -6.20 12.41 -25.89
C ASN A 636 -5.64 13.81 -25.57
N ALA A 637 -5.15 14.52 -26.59
CA ALA A 637 -4.50 15.82 -26.41
C ALA A 637 -5.40 16.86 -25.72
N ASP A 638 -6.69 16.92 -26.08
CA ASP A 638 -7.64 17.86 -25.50
C ASP A 638 -7.93 17.53 -24.01
N GLU A 639 -8.04 16.24 -23.70
CA GLU A 639 -8.21 15.75 -22.32
C GLU A 639 -6.96 16.01 -21.46
N GLU A 640 -5.77 15.94 -22.04
CA GLU A 640 -4.50 16.21 -21.36
C GLU A 640 -4.35 17.71 -21.04
N ASP A 641 -4.75 18.58 -21.96
CA ASP A 641 -4.80 20.03 -21.75
C ASP A 641 -5.86 20.42 -20.69
N GLU A 642 -7.05 19.80 -20.71
CA GLU A 642 -8.06 20.00 -19.66
C GLU A 642 -7.56 19.47 -18.31
N TYR A 643 -6.90 18.31 -18.29
CA TYR A 643 -6.32 17.76 -17.07
C TYR A 643 -5.33 18.74 -16.43
N GLN A 644 -4.42 19.32 -17.22
CA GLN A 644 -3.46 20.29 -16.68
C GLN A 644 -4.16 21.54 -16.12
N ARG A 645 -5.22 22.03 -16.78
CA ARG A 645 -6.04 23.14 -16.26
C ARG A 645 -6.73 22.80 -14.94
N MET A 646 -7.29 21.60 -14.83
CA MET A 646 -7.97 21.12 -13.63
C MET A 646 -6.99 20.83 -12.48
N LEU A 647 -5.81 20.30 -12.80
CA LEU A 647 -4.71 20.12 -11.85
C LEU A 647 -4.30 21.47 -11.25
N ASP A 648 -4.07 22.48 -12.09
CA ASP A 648 -3.72 23.84 -11.64
C ASP A 648 -4.82 24.47 -10.77
N LYS A 649 -6.10 24.26 -11.14
CA LYS A 649 -7.25 24.70 -10.34
C LYS A 649 -7.24 24.03 -8.97
N GLY A 650 -7.09 22.72 -8.92
CA GLY A 650 -7.08 21.92 -7.70
C GLY A 650 -5.92 22.29 -6.76
N ILE A 651 -4.70 22.44 -7.32
CA ILE A 651 -3.54 22.93 -6.56
C ILE A 651 -3.86 24.30 -5.93
N LYS A 652 -4.39 25.26 -6.71
CA LYS A 652 -4.75 26.58 -6.18
C LYS A 652 -5.78 26.50 -5.05
N ALA A 653 -6.74 25.57 -5.13
CA ALA A 653 -7.73 25.36 -4.09
C ALA A 653 -7.11 24.80 -2.79
N VAL A 654 -6.28 23.75 -2.90
CA VAL A 654 -5.53 23.19 -1.76
C VAL A 654 -4.63 24.26 -1.12
N LEU A 655 -3.94 25.06 -1.93
CA LEU A 655 -3.12 26.15 -1.42
C LEU A 655 -3.94 27.19 -0.67
N SER A 656 -5.10 27.59 -1.20
CA SER A 656 -5.99 28.51 -0.50
C SER A 656 -6.40 27.95 0.86
N ARG A 657 -6.71 26.66 0.91
CA ARG A 657 -7.07 25.96 2.15
C ARG A 657 -5.94 25.99 3.19
N VAL A 658 -4.69 25.71 2.78
CA VAL A 658 -3.52 25.81 3.69
C VAL A 658 -3.37 27.25 4.21
N VAL A 659 -3.51 28.25 3.34
CA VAL A 659 -3.44 29.67 3.74
C VAL A 659 -4.53 29.99 4.77
N ASP A 660 -5.75 29.51 4.56
CA ASP A 660 -6.87 29.76 5.47
C ASP A 660 -6.64 29.09 6.84
N MET A 661 -6.07 27.87 6.89
CA MET A 661 -5.66 27.21 8.13
C MET A 661 -4.59 28.00 8.90
N VAL A 662 -3.56 28.46 8.19
CA VAL A 662 -2.47 29.28 8.76
C VAL A 662 -3.02 30.56 9.38
N ARG A 663 -3.97 31.21 8.71
CA ARG A 663 -4.60 32.46 9.20
C ARG A 663 -5.55 32.24 10.36
N ALA A 664 -6.30 31.13 10.35
CA ALA A 664 -7.20 30.77 11.45
C ALA A 664 -6.45 30.25 12.69
N SER A 665 -5.14 30.02 12.58
CA SER A 665 -4.31 29.56 13.70
C SER A 665 -4.24 30.60 14.82
N ASN A 666 -4.38 30.13 16.06
CA ASN A 666 -4.17 30.95 17.25
C ASN A 666 -2.69 31.19 17.56
N ILE A 667 -1.76 30.76 16.70
CA ILE A 667 -0.32 30.98 16.85
C ILE A 667 0.04 32.39 16.31
N PRO A 668 0.36 33.38 17.17
CA PRO A 668 0.45 34.80 16.77
C PRO A 668 1.55 35.11 15.74
N ILE A 669 2.60 34.28 15.68
CA ILE A 669 3.72 34.44 14.74
C ILE A 669 3.32 34.05 13.32
N VAL A 670 2.35 33.14 13.18
CA VAL A 670 1.99 32.48 11.92
C VAL A 670 0.74 33.11 11.30
N SER A 671 -0.22 33.56 12.12
CA SER A 671 -1.46 34.18 11.66
C SER A 671 -1.32 35.63 11.17
N ASN A 672 -0.24 36.32 11.54
CA ASN A 672 0.05 37.70 11.12
C ASN A 672 0.73 37.82 9.75
N ILE A 673 1.01 36.71 9.07
CA ILE A 673 1.66 36.73 7.74
C ILE A 673 0.62 37.16 6.68
N PRO A 674 0.91 38.16 5.83
CA PRO A 674 -0.02 38.60 4.79
C PRO A 674 -0.43 37.48 3.83
N LYS A 675 -1.70 37.44 3.42
CA LYS A 675 -2.26 36.41 2.51
C LYS A 675 -1.44 36.27 1.21
N GLY A 676 -0.98 37.40 0.67
CA GLY A 676 -0.13 37.42 -0.53
C GLY A 676 1.22 36.73 -0.32
N ALA A 677 1.84 36.93 0.84
CA ALA A 677 3.11 36.31 1.19
C ALA A 677 2.96 34.79 1.37
N ILE A 678 1.95 34.31 2.10
CA ILE A 678 1.73 32.85 2.28
C ILE A 678 1.46 32.16 0.94
N LYS A 679 0.61 32.77 0.09
CA LYS A 679 0.28 32.24 -1.24
C LYS A 679 1.51 32.20 -2.16
N TRP A 680 2.39 33.19 -2.05
CA TRP A 680 3.66 33.23 -2.78
C TRP A 680 4.64 32.14 -2.32
N LEU A 681 4.82 31.96 -1.00
CA LEU A 681 5.68 30.91 -0.42
C LEU A 681 5.21 29.52 -0.86
N LEU A 682 3.90 29.24 -0.75
CA LEU A 682 3.31 27.95 -1.12
C LEU A 682 3.24 27.70 -2.64
N GLY A 683 3.09 28.76 -3.45
CA GLY A 683 3.16 28.68 -4.91
C GLY A 683 4.53 28.19 -5.40
N LYS A 684 5.62 28.61 -4.74
CA LYS A 684 6.97 28.11 -5.03
C LYS A 684 7.19 26.64 -4.64
N VAL A 685 6.48 26.14 -3.62
CA VAL A 685 6.56 24.74 -3.19
C VAL A 685 5.81 23.81 -4.16
N THR A 686 4.68 24.26 -4.71
CA THR A 686 3.83 23.46 -5.61
C THR A 686 4.31 23.42 -7.06
N GLN A 687 5.03 24.45 -7.53
CA GLN A 687 5.73 24.43 -8.83
C GLN A 687 6.99 23.57 -8.84
N SER A 688 7.34 22.98 -7.70
CA SER A 688 8.56 22.22 -7.50
C SER A 688 8.36 20.72 -7.77
N GLU A 689 7.63 20.39 -8.84
CA GLU A 689 7.59 19.03 -9.36
C GLU A 689 9.04 18.65 -9.74
N SER A 690 9.65 17.73 -8.98
CA SER A 690 11.01 17.18 -9.14
C SER A 690 12.22 17.90 -8.49
N LEU A 691 12.07 18.54 -7.31
CA LEU A 691 13.25 19.01 -6.55
C LEU A 691 14.28 17.92 -6.17
N ALA A 692 13.95 16.65 -6.35
CA ALA A 692 14.83 15.51 -6.09
C ALA A 692 16.10 15.51 -6.96
N ASN A 693 16.09 16.17 -8.13
CA ASN A 693 17.21 16.16 -9.08
C ASN A 693 17.77 17.56 -9.43
N THR A 694 17.35 18.60 -8.71
CA THR A 694 17.90 19.96 -8.91
C THR A 694 19.03 20.24 -7.93
N TYR A 695 20.18 20.64 -8.45
CA TYR A 695 21.41 20.92 -7.71
C TYR A 695 21.71 22.42 -7.69
N GLU A 696 22.14 22.92 -6.53
CA GLU A 696 22.65 24.27 -6.32
C GLU A 696 24.14 24.30 -6.67
N LEU A 697 24.49 25.05 -7.72
CA LEU A 697 25.85 25.21 -8.20
C LEU A 697 26.41 26.54 -7.70
N ARG A 698 27.46 26.50 -6.86
CA ARG A 698 28.13 27.68 -6.30
C ARG A 698 29.52 27.86 -6.87
N ILE A 699 29.81 29.06 -7.33
CA ILE A 699 31.11 29.44 -7.88
C ILE A 699 31.69 30.54 -7.02
N GLU A 700 32.67 30.21 -6.18
CA GLU A 700 33.38 31.17 -5.33
C GLU A 700 34.18 32.12 -6.23
N LEU A 701 33.97 33.43 -6.03
CA LEU A 701 34.70 34.46 -6.76
C LEU A 701 36.04 34.78 -6.09
N PRO A 702 37.07 35.16 -6.86
CA PRO A 702 38.32 35.65 -6.30
C PRO A 702 38.12 36.89 -5.42
N GLU A 703 38.92 37.03 -4.36
CA GLU A 703 38.89 38.23 -3.51
C GLU A 703 39.06 39.52 -4.33
N GLY A 704 38.23 40.53 -4.02
CA GLY A 704 38.21 41.82 -4.71
C GLY A 704 37.51 41.83 -6.07
N VAL A 705 36.91 40.71 -6.51
CA VAL A 705 36.11 40.64 -7.75
C VAL A 705 34.62 40.56 -7.38
N ASN A 706 33.87 41.63 -7.68
CA ASN A 706 32.44 41.75 -7.32
C ASN A 706 31.54 42.13 -8.50
N ASN A 707 32.10 42.37 -9.68
CA ASN A 707 31.37 42.81 -10.87
C ASN A 707 31.21 41.68 -11.91
N LEU A 708 31.05 40.45 -11.45
CA LEU A 708 30.78 39.29 -12.32
C LEU A 708 29.33 38.87 -12.20
N GLU A 709 28.78 38.33 -13.27
CA GLU A 709 27.41 37.78 -13.30
C GLU A 709 27.33 36.54 -14.19
N PHE A 710 26.29 35.73 -13.99
CA PHE A 710 25.96 34.68 -14.98
C PHE A 710 25.27 35.32 -16.18
N ASP A 711 25.74 35.01 -17.40
CA ASP A 711 25.08 35.42 -18.64
C ASP A 711 23.80 34.60 -18.83
N GLY A 712 22.67 35.30 -18.85
CA GLY A 712 21.37 34.71 -19.13
C GLY A 712 20.76 35.25 -20.41
N ARG A 713 21.17 34.73 -21.58
CA ARG A 713 20.60 35.15 -22.89
C ARG A 713 19.08 35.32 -22.88
N GLY A 714 18.65 36.57 -22.99
CA GLY A 714 17.29 36.96 -23.29
C GLY A 714 16.78 36.46 -24.64
N LYS A 715 15.46 36.39 -24.80
CA LYS A 715 14.85 36.20 -26.13
C LYS A 715 15.06 37.42 -27.04
N ILE A 716 15.35 38.59 -26.47
CA ILE A 716 15.57 39.86 -27.17
C ILE A 716 16.85 40.51 -26.62
N PRO A 717 17.93 40.68 -27.42
CA PRO A 717 19.16 41.34 -26.99
C PRO A 717 18.88 42.77 -26.52
N GLY A 718 19.30 43.11 -25.28
CA GLY A 718 19.23 44.46 -24.71
C GLY A 718 17.90 44.87 -24.06
N LEU A 719 16.88 44.00 -24.03
CA LEU A 719 15.58 44.29 -23.38
C LEU A 719 15.16 43.24 -22.34
N THR A 720 15.84 42.09 -22.29
CA THR A 720 15.57 41.01 -21.33
C THR A 720 16.89 40.34 -20.94
N ASP A 721 17.78 40.99 -20.21
CA ASP A 721 18.86 40.24 -19.55
C ASP A 721 18.27 39.35 -18.44
N LYS A 722 18.99 38.29 -18.07
CA LYS A 722 18.64 37.40 -16.95
C LYS A 722 19.87 37.18 -16.07
N ASP A 723 20.57 38.26 -15.77
CA ASP A 723 21.89 38.18 -15.15
C ASP A 723 21.78 38.02 -13.64
N ILE A 724 22.57 37.10 -13.10
CA ILE A 724 22.60 36.85 -11.65
C ILE A 724 23.88 37.43 -11.05
N LYS A 725 23.70 38.37 -10.11
CA LYS A 725 24.79 39.01 -9.37
C LYS A 725 25.32 38.14 -8.23
N PRO A 726 26.56 38.39 -7.75
CA PRO A 726 27.17 37.60 -6.69
C PRO A 726 26.52 37.84 -5.33
N VAL A 727 26.37 36.77 -4.54
CA VAL A 727 25.85 36.82 -3.16
C VAL A 727 26.98 36.60 -2.16
N LYS A 728 26.96 37.33 -1.04
CA LYS A 728 27.94 37.19 0.03
C LYS A 728 27.54 36.10 1.02
N LEU A 729 28.38 35.08 1.16
CA LEU A 729 28.26 33.99 2.13
C LEU A 729 29.55 33.91 2.96
N ASN A 730 29.45 34.04 4.29
CA ASN A 730 30.59 34.01 5.22
C ASN A 730 31.79 34.86 4.80
N GLY A 731 31.53 36.09 4.38
CA GLY A 731 32.60 37.00 3.97
C GLY A 731 33.10 36.84 2.52
N LYS A 732 32.72 35.76 1.83
CA LYS A 732 33.12 35.46 0.44
C LYS A 732 31.97 35.70 -0.53
N LEU A 733 32.28 35.99 -1.79
CA LEU A 733 31.29 36.19 -2.86
C LEU A 733 31.14 34.92 -3.69
N PHE A 734 29.89 34.57 -4.01
CA PHE A 734 29.55 33.43 -4.84
C PHE A 734 28.57 33.82 -5.94
N LEU A 735 28.78 33.30 -7.14
CA LEU A 735 27.72 33.19 -8.14
C LEU A 735 26.98 31.87 -7.92
N ILE A 736 25.65 31.92 -7.81
CA ILE A 736 24.83 30.75 -7.48
C ILE A 736 23.76 30.55 -8.56
N THR A 737 23.69 29.34 -9.10
CA THR A 737 22.70 28.93 -10.08
C THR A 737 22.18 27.52 -9.79
N PHE A 738 21.19 27.07 -10.53
CA PHE A 738 20.57 25.76 -10.35
C PHE A 738 20.56 24.99 -11.65
N ALA A 739 20.72 23.68 -11.55
CA ALA A 739 20.73 22.79 -12.69
C ALA A 739 20.17 21.42 -12.33
N ASP A 740 19.46 20.81 -13.25
CA ASP A 740 18.99 19.43 -13.19
C ASP A 740 19.93 18.54 -14.00
N PHE A 741 20.18 17.32 -13.53
CA PHE A 741 20.90 16.31 -14.30
C PHE A 741 19.92 15.28 -14.86
N ASP A 742 19.90 15.13 -16.19
CA ASP A 742 19.11 14.10 -16.86
C ASP A 742 19.98 12.83 -17.00
N GLU A 743 19.67 11.81 -16.21
CA GLU A 743 20.36 10.52 -16.23
C GLU A 743 20.25 9.82 -17.60
N THR A 744 19.16 10.03 -18.34
CA THR A 744 18.90 9.36 -19.62
C THR A 744 19.84 9.88 -20.70
N THR A 745 20.05 11.19 -20.72
CA THR A 745 20.92 11.85 -21.70
C THR A 745 22.33 12.11 -21.18
N SER A 746 22.56 11.95 -19.87
CA SER A 746 23.79 12.32 -19.16
C SER A 746 24.17 13.80 -19.35
N LEU A 747 23.17 14.68 -19.40
CA LEU A 747 23.34 16.12 -19.62
C LEU A 747 22.74 16.93 -18.49
N TRP A 748 23.40 18.04 -18.17
CA TRP A 748 22.87 19.05 -17.27
C TRP A 748 21.98 20.05 -18.02
N ASN A 749 20.87 20.40 -17.40
CA ASN A 749 19.91 21.37 -17.89
C ASN A 749 19.69 22.45 -16.84
N GLY A 750 19.69 23.72 -17.25
CA GLY A 750 19.47 24.81 -16.32
C GLY A 750 19.46 26.16 -17.03
N PRO A 751 18.94 27.22 -16.39
CA PRO A 751 18.82 28.54 -16.99
C PRO A 751 20.15 29.15 -17.44
N HIS A 752 21.27 28.72 -16.84
CA HIS A 752 22.62 29.25 -17.11
C HIS A 752 23.56 28.18 -17.68
N ILE A 753 23.02 27.08 -18.20
CA ILE A 753 23.80 26.02 -18.85
C ILE A 753 23.55 26.06 -20.35
N SER A 754 24.62 26.24 -21.12
CA SER A 754 24.58 26.20 -22.57
C SER A 754 24.39 24.78 -23.11
N LYS A 755 23.98 24.66 -24.38
CA LYS A 755 23.91 23.37 -25.10
C LYS A 755 25.25 22.64 -25.14
N GLN A 756 26.36 23.36 -24.98
CA GLN A 756 27.73 22.82 -24.91
C GLN A 756 28.14 22.38 -23.49
N GLN A 757 27.21 22.32 -22.53
CA GLN A 757 27.49 21.94 -21.13
C GLN A 757 28.50 22.89 -20.45
N GLN A 758 28.34 24.19 -20.71
CA GLN A 758 29.15 25.24 -20.12
C GLN A 758 28.29 26.31 -19.43
N ILE A 759 28.81 26.85 -18.34
CA ILE A 759 28.27 27.99 -17.60
C ILE A 759 29.09 29.23 -17.97
N HIS A 760 28.45 30.24 -18.52
CA HIS A 760 29.10 31.48 -18.95
C HIS A 760 29.05 32.53 -17.84
N ILE A 761 30.19 33.17 -17.58
CA ILE A 761 30.33 34.24 -16.60
C ILE A 761 30.84 35.47 -17.33
N ASP A 762 30.11 36.56 -17.17
CA ASP A 762 30.40 37.85 -17.79
C ASP A 762 30.86 38.85 -16.74
N GLN A 763 31.55 39.88 -17.20
CA GLN A 763 32.00 40.99 -16.36
C GLN A 763 31.19 42.24 -16.68
N ASN A 764 30.41 42.67 -15.69
CA ASN A 764 29.47 43.78 -15.77
C ASN A 764 30.20 45.10 -16.16
N GLY A 765 29.75 45.74 -17.24
CA GLY A 765 30.34 46.94 -17.85
C GLY A 765 29.50 47.53 -19.00
N PHE A 766 29.94 48.61 -19.67
CA PHE A 766 29.20 49.25 -20.77
C PHE A 766 29.01 48.36 -22.03
N ILE A 767 29.77 47.28 -22.14
CA ILE A 767 29.68 46.23 -23.16
C ILE A 767 30.05 44.93 -22.44
N ASP A 768 29.17 43.93 -22.45
CA ASP A 768 29.43 42.65 -21.81
C ASP A 768 30.65 41.99 -22.43
N LYS A 769 31.61 41.67 -21.57
CA LYS A 769 32.81 40.94 -21.96
C LYS A 769 32.80 39.62 -21.22
N THR A 770 32.75 38.53 -21.98
CA THR A 770 32.90 37.18 -21.44
C THR A 770 34.15 37.08 -20.59
N TYR A 771 33.96 36.86 -19.29
CA TYR A 771 35.04 36.75 -18.33
C TYR A 771 35.61 35.32 -18.37
N ALA A 772 34.74 34.32 -18.25
CA ALA A 772 35.10 32.91 -18.27
C ALA A 772 33.93 32.03 -18.75
N SER A 773 34.24 30.79 -19.15
CA SER A 773 33.23 29.74 -19.34
C SER A 773 33.70 28.50 -18.60
N ILE A 774 32.82 27.89 -17.81
CA ILE A 774 33.18 26.79 -16.91
C ILE A 774 32.42 25.53 -17.34
N SER A 775 33.08 24.39 -17.35
CA SER A 775 32.42 23.09 -17.59
C SER A 775 31.46 22.74 -16.44
N THR A 776 30.32 22.15 -16.75
CA THR A 776 29.38 21.59 -15.76
C THR A 776 30.04 20.49 -14.89
N PRO A 777 29.47 20.15 -13.74
CA PRO A 777 30.00 19.10 -12.86
C PRO A 777 30.05 17.73 -13.53
N ASP A 778 31.01 16.89 -13.11
CA ASP A 778 31.07 15.48 -13.51
C ASP A 778 29.90 14.70 -12.89
N ALA A 779 29.29 13.81 -13.67
CA ALA A 779 28.24 12.92 -13.21
C ALA A 779 28.70 12.02 -12.05
N ALA A 780 29.99 11.68 -11.97
CA ALA A 780 30.55 10.88 -10.88
C ALA A 780 30.40 11.55 -9.49
N LEU A 781 30.27 12.88 -9.42
CA LEU A 781 30.04 13.61 -8.16
C LEU A 781 28.61 13.42 -7.63
N LEU A 782 27.68 12.98 -8.48
CA LEU A 782 26.28 12.76 -8.09
C LEU A 782 26.15 11.57 -7.14
N ASP A 783 27.01 10.56 -7.28
CA ASP A 783 27.07 9.41 -6.36
C ASP A 783 27.55 9.83 -4.96
N GLU A 784 28.55 10.73 -4.89
CA GLU A 784 29.03 11.30 -3.63
C GLU A 784 27.97 12.22 -2.99
N LEU A 785 27.27 13.03 -3.79
CA LEU A 785 26.14 13.86 -3.33
C LEU A 785 25.02 13.02 -2.74
N ALA A 786 24.64 11.94 -3.43
CA ALA A 786 23.63 11.01 -2.97
C ALA A 786 23.98 10.45 -1.60
N LEU A 787 25.24 10.10 -1.32
CA LEU A 787 25.63 9.63 0.02
C LEU A 787 25.70 10.75 1.07
N SER A 788 26.04 11.97 0.66
CA SER A 788 26.20 13.11 1.57
C SER A 788 24.87 13.75 2.02
N GLY A 789 23.81 13.56 1.24
CA GLY A 789 22.48 14.14 1.46
C GLY A 789 22.34 15.62 1.10
N TYR A 790 23.36 16.22 0.48
CA TYR A 790 23.37 17.62 0.05
C TYR A 790 23.05 17.77 -1.43
N SER A 791 22.50 18.92 -1.81
CA SER A 791 22.27 19.32 -3.21
C SER A 791 23.24 20.42 -3.67
N VAL A 792 24.34 20.66 -2.96
CA VAL A 792 25.24 21.80 -3.20
C VAL A 792 26.58 21.33 -3.76
N LEU A 793 26.87 21.74 -4.99
CA LEU A 793 28.18 21.60 -5.63
C LEU A 793 28.87 22.95 -5.65
N THR A 794 30.15 22.94 -5.31
CA THR A 794 30.95 24.15 -5.20
C THR A 794 32.20 24.04 -6.05
N THR A 795 32.61 25.15 -6.64
CA THR A 795 33.92 25.29 -7.26
C THR A 795 34.47 26.69 -7.03
N LYS A 796 35.75 26.89 -7.33
CA LYS A 796 36.45 28.18 -7.16
C LYS A 796 36.90 28.71 -8.50
N LEU A 797 36.44 29.90 -8.87
CA LEU A 797 36.83 30.55 -10.11
C LEU A 797 38.30 31.00 -10.02
N LYS A 798 39.11 30.63 -11.01
CA LYS A 798 40.49 31.12 -11.12
C LYS A 798 40.50 32.45 -11.87
N LYS A 799 41.39 33.36 -11.46
CA LYS A 799 41.57 34.70 -12.06
C LYS A 799 42.23 34.59 -13.44
N GLN A 800 41.47 34.20 -14.47
CA GLN A 800 41.92 34.11 -15.87
C GLN A 800 40.80 34.55 -16.83
N ARG A 801 41.07 35.55 -17.67
CA ARG A 801 40.11 36.10 -18.65
C ARG A 801 40.16 35.35 -19.98
N GLY A 802 38.99 35.07 -20.56
CA GLY A 802 38.84 34.76 -22.00
C GLY A 802 39.16 33.33 -22.44
N ARG A 803 39.18 32.34 -21.53
CA ARG A 803 39.30 30.90 -21.88
C ARG A 803 38.29 30.07 -21.11
N THR A 804 37.83 28.96 -21.73
CA THR A 804 37.09 27.91 -21.03
C THR A 804 37.97 27.30 -19.95
N GLN A 805 37.53 27.36 -18.69
CA GLN A 805 38.22 26.79 -17.55
C GLN A 805 37.57 25.45 -17.20
N LYS A 806 38.34 24.36 -17.25
CA LYS A 806 37.92 23.10 -16.63
C LYS A 806 38.19 23.22 -15.13
N LEU A 807 37.16 23.51 -14.37
CA LEU A 807 37.24 23.61 -12.92
C LEU A 807 36.82 22.28 -12.29
N GLU A 808 37.44 21.95 -11.17
CA GLU A 808 37.09 20.80 -10.38
C GLU A 808 35.93 21.18 -9.45
N TRP A 809 34.85 20.40 -9.51
CA TRP A 809 33.67 20.58 -8.67
C TRP A 809 33.79 19.68 -7.44
N HIS A 810 33.26 20.15 -6.32
CA HIS A 810 33.30 19.43 -5.05
C HIS A 810 31.94 19.50 -4.34
N VAL A 811 31.59 18.42 -3.63
CA VAL A 811 30.42 18.38 -2.74
C VAL A 811 30.71 19.22 -1.49
N ALA A 812 29.78 20.10 -1.10
CA ALA A 812 29.91 20.89 0.13
C ALA A 812 29.82 19.96 1.37
N LYS A 813 30.85 19.95 2.23
CA LYS A 813 30.90 19.05 3.41
C LYS A 813 30.20 19.62 4.65
N GLN A 814 29.66 18.72 5.48
CA GLN A 814 28.82 18.93 6.69
C GLN A 814 29.14 20.15 7.58
N LEU A 815 30.41 20.49 7.78
CA LEU A 815 30.83 21.56 8.71
C LEU A 815 30.57 22.98 8.17
N THR A 816 30.53 23.19 6.86
CA THR A 816 30.21 24.50 6.27
C THR A 816 28.70 24.70 6.16
N ALA A 817 27.92 23.65 5.94
CA ALA A 817 26.47 23.78 5.84
C ALA A 817 25.79 24.19 7.18
N LEU A 818 26.30 23.67 8.30
CA LEU A 818 25.84 24.00 9.66
C LEU A 818 26.39 25.36 10.16
N SER A 819 27.64 25.72 9.82
CA SER A 819 28.23 27.02 10.22
C SER A 819 27.56 28.22 9.58
N ASP A 820 26.91 28.04 8.42
CA ASP A 820 26.14 29.10 7.76
C ASP A 820 24.61 28.92 7.93
N MET A 821 24.21 28.12 8.94
CA MET A 821 22.86 28.13 9.52
C MET A 821 22.76 28.91 10.83
N LEU A 822 23.88 29.15 11.51
CA LEU A 822 24.04 30.08 12.64
C LEU A 822 24.59 31.41 12.11
#